data_AF-A0AA39L0J9-F1
#
_entry.id   AF-A0AA39L0J9-F1
#
_cell.length_a   1.000
_cell.length_b   1.000
_cell.length_c   1.000
_cell.angle_alpha   90.00
_cell.angle_beta   90.00
_cell.angle_gamma   90.00
#
_symmetry.space_group_name_H-M   'P 1'
#
loop_
_entity.id
_entity.type
_entity.pdbx_description
1 polymer ?
#
loop_
_entity_poly.entity_id
_entity_poly.type
_entity_poly.pdbx_seq_one_letter_code
_entity_poly.pdbx_strand_id
1 'polypeptide(L)'
;MVRIIPVHNFVSQNVGPIEESTASCTANIKDQDLLLLALSSHCVKVYSLVTSQSILLTTFPTVDLVNQLLHCDKGNYVATLESKLSRDGTTTNKFVRIYINWISSGNQNQPMRARIAGRVTPSLNRSQNCLEMIELPLNGQPINIACCQTTGNLLVIMGQEGIIHELKVETQQTTKHKFLDFEIRPWSLKFSFEPSHVGLAEDFIYIMNSTNFILIRLTNQFHDEINSIDVVDSVEIINNTKNRRRSNQNNSNIDLITDNKNSAQQLRKTSIDFTKSINNERTYIDWDELMINETEEIQRLKSLNLIDPETQRVSLSLPSIEEFNRTNKFQFPDLPIINAPEINIKIATTSSNENGWSENYIVEHLLRLKISDREQSDSQDINREFFTYAVMKPSYKRQKLDPSNFKASLLRSKIYNVFNGVTCLISTTQEGYLYHFSSSSTKEISSEFNYCQIYSFTATVSHLALENSALHAFTDAGLESYTLRIPNCNVKTSVNDSDSIEELNEHDPISLIGLRPFLGVKKMLQATKCLVLLASDEDSWTFYSLTLPRPEDIYHDILEAANNHKISSPATYKHLLYEAHIVLRLAKDIIFYSSNATFSENIDDILISHLDNLYRQSCALLGDYYILSESTSDWHFSTHYYNLAGLKAHVVLSRKNINCAPGLVTFLSESLLNIQTGPEADALFQEHNIVEMLINAEKDNLLKLILASPILREYATDKLINILLNWQFNDMTRLALVLLYNQADRQSHAEKILEPITNHFITEKILNNWSWLFDVTSLQNDIATPTFSDFAGTLMKQKRTAFSWILTRIVECEAISLDKIIQIFLAYLPSRVGRDGLIAASALQLFLETYLQNFYNKDDNSENFAIVEGLKILVRSYLAELARNNSGKIDQVYINNENTMSILFEGMRPKFLNHRLLYVKDEQKEVAGNAEGIDVDDKIQQLNKNIRLEIRKLQALLVSGHLPLECFHEVEHFLNTHDIEGSLSFRVLCTKTTEEGIELLAKHCPQVLLQFAKDKYTSETEWKLFVDFLVKKMTEYQSNQESYAIYDELLKDSAIYIAQTWSMRGLHRILPNEGLPTFQQYIDISSQVLHADYIKSMIVGTGQHLLCNINF
;
A
#
# COMPACT_ATOMS: atom_id res chain seq x y z
N MET A 1 30.67 -19.49 -14.89
CA MET A 1 31.89 -18.91 -15.51
C MET A 1 31.95 -17.45 -15.08
N VAL A 2 32.98 -17.05 -14.35
CA VAL A 2 33.10 -15.71 -13.75
C VAL A 2 33.58 -14.70 -14.80
N ARG A 3 32.97 -13.52 -14.86
CA ARG A 3 33.42 -12.44 -15.76
C ARG A 3 34.58 -11.68 -15.11
N ILE A 4 35.72 -11.60 -15.80
CA ILE A 4 36.91 -10.91 -15.31
C ILE A 4 36.92 -9.48 -15.86
N ILE A 5 37.02 -8.50 -14.97
CA ILE A 5 37.19 -7.08 -15.31
C ILE A 5 38.59 -6.67 -14.87
N PRO A 6 39.44 -6.13 -15.78
CA PRO A 6 40.76 -5.66 -15.40
C PRO A 6 40.66 -4.30 -14.67
N VAL A 7 40.56 -4.31 -13.34
CA VAL A 7 40.47 -3.12 -12.47
C VAL A 7 41.62 -3.11 -11.46
N HIS A 8 42.09 -1.92 -11.05
CA HIS A 8 43.13 -1.82 -10.01
C HIS A 8 42.50 -1.87 -8.61
N ASN A 9 42.58 -3.03 -7.96
CA ASN A 9 41.89 -3.24 -6.68
C ASN A 9 42.67 -2.80 -5.42
N PHE A 10 43.89 -2.29 -5.55
CA PHE A 10 44.70 -1.85 -4.41
C PHE A 10 45.56 -0.65 -4.78
N VAL A 11 45.56 0.37 -3.92
CA VAL A 11 46.27 1.65 -4.14
C VAL A 11 47.78 1.49 -3.96
N SER A 12 48.18 0.75 -2.92
CA SER A 12 49.58 0.50 -2.61
C SER A 12 49.75 -0.82 -1.86
N GLN A 13 50.97 -1.35 -1.90
CA GLN A 13 51.38 -2.54 -1.18
C GLN A 13 52.60 -2.20 -0.33
N ASN A 14 52.53 -2.53 0.96
CA ASN A 14 53.64 -2.45 1.90
C ASN A 14 54.01 -3.87 2.36
N VAL A 15 55.30 -4.12 2.57
CA VAL A 15 55.82 -5.43 2.96
C VAL A 15 56.79 -5.25 4.12
N GLY A 16 56.66 -6.07 5.15
CA GLY A 16 57.59 -6.05 6.27
C GLY A 16 57.86 -7.46 6.84
N PRO A 17 59.05 -7.68 7.41
CA PRO A 17 59.35 -8.92 8.12
C PRO A 17 58.63 -8.94 9.46
N ILE A 18 58.16 -10.12 9.84
CA ILE A 18 57.54 -10.40 11.14
C ILE A 18 58.07 -11.70 11.72
N GLU A 19 57.76 -11.95 12.98
CA GLU A 19 58.04 -13.22 13.64
C GLU A 19 56.82 -14.14 13.55
N GLU A 20 57.06 -15.45 13.73
CA GLU A 20 55.99 -16.44 13.80
C GLU A 20 55.01 -16.09 14.94
N SER A 21 53.76 -15.83 14.56
CA SER A 21 52.71 -15.47 15.51
C SER A 21 51.85 -16.68 15.86
N THR A 22 51.59 -16.90 17.14
CA THR A 22 50.64 -17.93 17.62
C THR A 22 49.19 -17.49 17.43
N ALA A 23 48.95 -16.18 17.48
CA ALA A 23 47.66 -15.57 17.18
C ALA A 23 47.89 -14.14 16.66
N SER A 24 46.92 -13.62 15.91
CA SER A 24 47.03 -12.30 15.30
C SER A 24 45.66 -11.68 15.07
N CYS A 25 45.59 -10.35 15.18
CA CYS A 25 44.42 -9.55 14.86
C CYS A 25 44.83 -8.15 14.39
N THR A 26 43.86 -7.40 13.87
CA THR A 26 43.97 -5.99 13.54
C THR A 26 43.25 -5.16 14.60
N ALA A 27 43.71 -3.93 14.81
CA ALA A 27 43.06 -2.95 15.66
C ALA A 27 43.04 -1.60 14.94
N ASN A 28 41.98 -0.82 15.14
CA ASN A 28 41.95 0.57 14.68
C ASN A 28 41.84 1.52 15.87
N ILE A 29 42.86 2.36 16.05
CA ILE A 29 42.88 3.37 17.11
C ILE A 29 43.21 4.72 16.52
N LYS A 30 42.36 5.71 16.81
CA LYS A 30 42.55 7.11 16.37
C LYS A 30 42.89 7.19 14.87
N ASP A 31 42.15 6.44 14.05
CA ASP A 31 42.32 6.39 12.59
C ASP A 31 43.65 5.78 12.08
N GLN A 32 44.32 4.99 12.93
CA GLN A 32 45.51 4.22 12.58
C GLN A 32 45.20 2.73 12.66
N ASP A 33 45.38 2.04 11.54
CA ASP A 33 45.33 0.58 11.50
C ASP A 33 46.64 0.00 12.06
N LEU A 34 46.48 -0.95 12.99
CA LEU A 34 47.56 -1.62 13.70
C LEU A 34 47.45 -3.13 13.50
N LEU A 35 48.60 -3.80 13.43
CA LEU A 35 48.71 -5.25 13.42
C LEU A 35 49.24 -5.73 14.77
N LEU A 36 48.49 -6.60 15.44
CA LEU A 36 48.88 -7.22 16.71
C LEU A 36 49.27 -8.67 16.46
N LEU A 37 50.49 -9.03 16.86
CA LEU A 37 51.02 -10.39 16.74
C LEU A 37 51.38 -10.92 18.12
N ALA A 38 50.68 -11.98 18.56
CA ALA A 38 51.03 -12.72 19.76
C ALA A 38 52.13 -13.73 19.44
N LEU A 39 53.15 -13.80 20.29
CA LEU A 39 54.34 -14.61 20.08
C LEU A 39 54.42 -15.73 21.11
N SER A 40 55.18 -16.78 20.78
CA SER A 40 55.52 -17.87 21.70
C SER A 40 56.35 -17.40 22.91
N SER A 41 56.94 -16.20 22.85
CA SER A 41 57.66 -15.54 23.95
C SER A 41 56.77 -14.84 24.99
N HIS A 42 55.47 -15.17 25.04
CA HIS A 42 54.50 -14.61 26.00
C HIS A 42 54.39 -13.08 25.92
N CYS A 43 54.33 -12.53 24.71
CA CYS A 43 54.08 -11.12 24.49
C CYS A 43 53.32 -10.88 23.18
N VAL A 44 52.75 -9.68 23.06
CA VAL A 44 52.11 -9.20 21.84
C VAL A 44 52.88 -8.00 21.33
N LYS A 45 53.36 -8.08 20.08
CA LYS A 45 53.98 -6.96 19.36
C LYS A 45 52.93 -6.22 18.55
N VAL A 46 52.99 -4.89 18.57
CA VAL A 46 52.05 -4.00 17.87
C VAL A 46 52.79 -3.24 16.78
N TYR A 47 52.44 -3.46 15.52
CA TYR A 47 53.00 -2.80 14.35
C TYR A 47 52.04 -1.77 13.77
N SER A 48 52.56 -0.64 13.29
CA SER A 48 51.77 0.31 12.50
C SER A 48 51.68 -0.14 11.04
N LEU A 49 50.47 -0.08 10.46
CA LEU A 49 50.22 -0.39 9.05
C LEU A 49 50.18 0.86 8.16
N VAL A 50 50.32 2.06 8.74
CA VAL A 50 50.10 3.35 8.04
C VAL A 50 51.34 3.84 7.26
N THR A 51 52.55 3.44 7.66
CA THR A 51 53.80 3.97 7.08
C THR A 51 54.40 2.96 6.11
N SER A 52 55.05 3.43 5.04
CA SER A 52 55.78 2.61 4.03
C SER A 52 56.90 1.73 4.62
N GLN A 53 57.23 1.93 5.90
CA GLN A 53 58.10 1.08 6.69
C GLN A 53 57.32 0.61 7.91
N SER A 54 57.33 -0.70 8.19
CA SER A 54 56.66 -1.28 9.35
C SER A 54 57.35 -0.86 10.64
N ILE A 55 56.74 0.06 11.40
CA ILE A 55 57.29 0.53 12.68
C ILE A 55 56.65 -0.28 13.81
N LEU A 56 57.46 -0.96 14.60
CA LEU A 56 57.06 -1.55 15.89
C LEU A 56 56.75 -0.40 16.85
N LEU A 57 55.49 -0.29 17.29
CA LEU A 57 55.03 0.78 18.17
C LEU A 57 55.24 0.44 19.63
N THR A 58 54.82 -0.75 20.05
CA THR A 58 54.90 -1.20 21.43
C THR A 58 54.86 -2.72 21.52
N THR A 59 55.29 -3.25 22.66
CA THR A 59 55.18 -4.67 23.02
C THR A 59 54.62 -4.76 24.44
N PHE A 60 53.62 -5.60 24.66
CA PHE A 60 53.11 -5.87 26.00
C PHE A 60 53.17 -7.36 26.35
N PRO A 61 53.47 -7.72 27.62
CA PRO A 61 53.53 -9.10 28.05
C PRO A 61 52.14 -9.73 28.17
N THR A 62 52.04 -11.02 27.89
CA THR A 62 50.88 -11.87 28.23
C THR A 62 51.23 -12.79 29.39
N VAL A 63 50.23 -13.36 30.05
CA VAL A 63 50.45 -14.25 31.20
C VAL A 63 50.84 -15.66 30.75
N ASP A 64 50.11 -16.23 29.80
CA ASP A 64 50.35 -17.56 29.25
C ASP A 64 50.40 -17.49 27.70
N LEU A 65 50.45 -18.64 27.02
CA LEU A 65 50.54 -18.72 25.55
C LEU A 65 49.20 -18.36 24.90
N VAL A 66 49.17 -17.38 24.00
CA VAL A 66 47.94 -16.93 23.34
C VAL A 66 47.59 -17.84 22.16
N ASN A 67 46.40 -18.44 22.18
CA ASN A 67 45.84 -19.26 21.09
C ASN A 67 44.90 -18.45 20.18
N GLN A 68 44.21 -17.45 20.73
CA GLN A 68 43.31 -16.58 19.99
C GLN A 68 43.45 -15.14 20.49
N LEU A 69 43.39 -14.18 19.58
CA LEU A 69 43.60 -12.77 19.83
C LEU A 69 42.51 -11.97 19.13
N LEU A 70 41.80 -11.11 19.85
CA LEU A 70 40.74 -10.24 19.33
C LEU A 70 40.90 -8.82 19.87
N HIS A 71 40.59 -7.81 19.05
CA HIS A 71 40.48 -6.42 19.46
C HIS A 71 39.03 -5.98 19.44
N CYS A 72 38.62 -5.17 20.42
CA CYS A 72 37.33 -4.52 20.46
C CYS A 72 37.48 -2.99 20.38
N ASP A 73 36.91 -2.38 19.34
CA ASP A 73 36.99 -0.93 19.12
C ASP A 73 36.24 -0.13 20.19
N LYS A 74 35.02 -0.56 20.56
CA LYS A 74 34.17 0.16 21.54
C LYS A 74 34.81 0.31 22.91
N GLY A 75 35.47 -0.75 23.38
CA GLY A 75 36.10 -0.81 24.70
C GLY A 75 37.61 -0.56 24.68
N ASN A 76 38.22 -0.48 23.49
CA ASN A 76 39.67 -0.44 23.27
C ASN A 76 40.42 -1.46 24.15
N TYR A 77 39.97 -2.71 24.08
CA TYR A 77 40.57 -3.82 24.81
C TYR A 77 41.01 -4.93 23.85
N VAL A 78 42.00 -5.70 24.28
CA VAL A 78 42.47 -6.90 23.57
C VAL A 78 42.07 -8.12 24.39
N ALA A 79 41.19 -8.95 23.86
CA ALA A 79 40.81 -10.22 24.48
C ALA A 79 41.68 -11.35 23.95
N THR A 80 42.18 -12.20 24.86
CA THR A 80 43.01 -13.36 24.57
C THR A 80 42.36 -14.62 25.10
N LEU A 81 42.49 -15.70 24.33
CA LEU A 81 42.34 -17.07 24.83
C LEU A 81 43.74 -17.62 25.07
N GLU A 82 44.09 -17.89 26.32
CA GLU A 82 45.45 -18.31 26.70
C GLU A 82 45.47 -19.72 27.27
N SER A 83 46.43 -20.53 26.83
CA SER A 83 46.66 -21.89 27.31
C SER A 83 47.80 -21.95 28.31
N LYS A 84 47.52 -22.54 29.46
CA LYS A 84 48.48 -22.82 30.52
C LYS A 84 48.66 -24.32 30.69
N LEU A 85 49.90 -24.78 30.58
CA LEU A 85 50.27 -26.15 30.92
C LEU A 85 50.17 -26.35 32.44
N SER A 86 49.50 -27.42 32.87
CA SER A 86 49.46 -27.82 34.26
C SER A 86 50.87 -28.16 34.76
N ARG A 87 51.07 -28.08 36.08
CA ARG A 87 52.34 -28.43 36.73
C ARG A 87 52.76 -29.88 36.47
N ASP A 88 51.79 -30.74 36.19
CA ASP A 88 52.00 -32.15 35.89
C ASP A 88 52.32 -32.41 34.40
N GLY A 89 52.28 -31.37 33.54
CA GLY A 89 52.59 -31.44 32.11
C GLY A 89 51.56 -32.19 31.24
N THR A 90 50.54 -32.80 31.84
CA THR A 90 49.56 -33.66 31.15
C THR A 90 48.27 -32.96 30.72
N THR A 91 47.86 -31.90 31.44
CA THR A 91 46.60 -31.18 31.17
C THR A 91 46.88 -29.72 30.81
N THR A 92 46.15 -29.20 29.82
CA THR A 92 46.24 -27.79 29.39
C THR A 92 44.95 -27.09 29.79
N ASN A 93 45.04 -26.10 30.67
CA ASN A 93 43.91 -25.27 31.07
C ASN A 93 43.88 -24.01 30.21
N LYS A 94 42.68 -23.60 29.78
CA LYS A 94 42.49 -22.39 29.00
C LYS A 94 41.82 -21.31 29.84
N PHE A 95 42.25 -20.06 29.64
CA PHE A 95 41.75 -18.88 30.34
C PHE A 95 41.41 -17.79 29.34
N VAL A 96 40.37 -17.01 29.63
CA VAL A 96 40.07 -15.78 28.87
C VAL A 96 40.56 -14.59 29.66
N ARG A 97 41.45 -13.80 29.05
CA ARG A 97 42.06 -12.61 29.66
C ARG A 97 41.89 -11.40 28.76
N ILE A 98 41.76 -10.24 29.38
CA ILE A 98 41.47 -8.99 28.67
C ILE A 98 42.50 -7.95 29.07
N TYR A 99 43.22 -7.43 28.09
CA TYR A 99 44.25 -6.42 28.26
C TYR A 99 43.71 -5.04 27.88
N ILE A 100 43.84 -4.07 28.78
CA ILE A 100 43.47 -2.68 28.56
C ILE A 100 44.70 -1.77 28.76
N ASN A 101 44.65 -0.56 28.20
CA ASN A 101 45.78 0.38 28.14
C ASN A 101 47.04 -0.21 27.48
N TRP A 102 46.86 -1.22 26.63
CA TRP A 102 47.93 -1.99 26.01
C TRP A 102 48.84 -1.17 25.09
N ILE A 103 48.34 -0.08 24.50
CA ILE A 103 49.13 0.86 23.68
C ILE A 103 50.18 1.60 24.51
N SER A 104 49.84 1.94 25.76
CA SER A 104 50.68 2.78 26.63
C SER A 104 51.80 1.99 27.32
N SER A 105 51.81 0.66 27.15
CA SER A 105 52.73 -0.27 27.81
C SER A 105 54.21 0.00 27.52
N GLY A 106 54.57 0.41 26.30
CA GLY A 106 55.97 0.60 25.89
C GLY A 106 56.64 1.84 26.47
N ASN A 107 55.87 2.82 26.97
CA ASN A 107 56.40 4.10 27.42
C ASN A 107 56.66 4.17 28.93
N GLN A 108 56.15 3.21 29.71
CA GLN A 108 56.23 3.23 31.17
C GLN A 108 56.71 1.86 31.63
N ASN A 109 57.90 1.80 32.23
CA ASN A 109 58.52 0.58 32.79
C ASN A 109 57.77 0.10 34.06
N GLN A 110 56.44 0.01 33.98
CA GLN A 110 55.52 -0.30 35.06
C GLN A 110 55.04 -1.75 34.95
N PRO A 111 54.97 -2.49 36.06
CA PRO A 111 54.50 -3.88 36.03
C PRO A 111 53.02 -3.96 35.67
N MET A 112 52.65 -4.97 34.88
CA MET A 112 51.27 -5.30 34.56
C MET A 112 50.46 -5.56 35.83
N ARG A 113 49.26 -5.01 35.92
CA ARG A 113 48.33 -5.26 37.03
C ARG A 113 47.29 -6.28 36.63
N ALA A 114 47.09 -7.32 37.44
CA ALA A 114 46.10 -8.36 37.20
C ALA A 114 44.90 -8.22 38.14
N ARG A 115 43.69 -8.47 37.64
CA ARG A 115 42.47 -8.56 38.45
C ARG A 115 41.46 -9.54 37.86
N ILE A 116 40.46 -9.90 38.65
CA ILE A 116 39.37 -10.79 38.25
C ILE A 116 38.10 -9.96 38.06
N ALA A 117 37.44 -10.12 36.91
CA ALA A 117 36.23 -9.38 36.57
C ALA A 117 35.14 -9.53 37.65
N GLY A 118 34.49 -8.42 38.02
CA GLY A 118 33.40 -8.38 39.01
C GLY A 118 33.79 -8.72 40.46
N ARG A 119 35.02 -9.16 40.74
CA ARG A 119 35.48 -9.55 42.09
C ARG A 119 36.50 -8.58 42.69
N VAL A 120 37.30 -7.90 41.87
CA VAL A 120 38.42 -7.07 42.33
C VAL A 120 38.33 -5.67 41.74
N THR A 121 38.07 -4.67 42.59
CA THR A 121 38.08 -3.25 42.20
C THR A 121 39.53 -2.73 42.10
N PRO A 122 39.89 -1.94 41.07
CA PRO A 122 41.27 -1.51 40.94
C PRO A 122 41.70 -0.49 42.04
N SER A 123 42.98 -0.52 42.43
CA SER A 123 43.52 0.20 43.60
C SER A 123 43.61 1.73 43.41
N LEU A 124 43.80 2.49 44.50
CA LEU A 124 43.74 3.97 44.52
C LEU A 124 44.99 4.66 43.93
N ASN A 125 46.17 4.03 43.99
CA ASN A 125 47.45 4.58 43.53
C ASN A 125 47.66 4.35 42.02
N ARG A 126 46.74 4.85 41.18
CA ARG A 126 46.74 4.60 39.72
C ARG A 126 47.56 5.65 38.96
N SER A 127 48.55 5.21 38.19
CA SER A 127 48.93 5.89 36.94
C SER A 127 47.83 5.58 35.91
N GLN A 128 47.29 6.60 35.25
CA GLN A 128 46.13 6.44 34.35
C GLN A 128 46.41 5.56 33.10
N ASN A 129 47.67 5.19 32.86
CA ASN A 129 48.13 4.56 31.61
C ASN A 129 48.89 3.23 31.79
N CYS A 130 48.77 2.57 32.94
CA CYS A 130 49.42 1.26 33.16
C CYS A 130 48.65 0.14 32.45
N LEU A 131 49.38 -0.84 31.89
CA LEU A 131 48.81 -2.08 31.37
C LEU A 131 48.08 -2.84 32.48
N GLU A 132 46.84 -3.23 32.19
CA GLU A 132 46.00 -3.98 33.12
C GLU A 132 45.40 -5.21 32.42
N MET A 133 45.42 -6.34 33.11
CA MET A 133 44.88 -7.63 32.70
C MET A 133 43.68 -7.97 33.58
N ILE A 134 42.56 -8.31 32.94
CA ILE A 134 41.32 -8.73 33.58
C ILE A 134 41.07 -10.19 33.20
N GLU A 135 41.08 -11.09 34.17
CA GLU A 135 40.74 -12.49 33.98
C GLU A 135 39.24 -12.70 34.19
N LEU A 136 38.59 -13.42 33.26
CA LEU A 136 37.17 -13.75 33.38
C LEU A 136 36.97 -14.99 34.26
N PRO A 137 36.12 -14.93 35.30
CA PRO A 137 35.80 -16.09 36.12
C PRO A 137 34.84 -17.03 35.36
N LEU A 138 35.38 -18.09 34.76
CA LEU A 138 34.62 -19.08 34.00
C LEU A 138 34.38 -20.37 34.81
N ASN A 139 33.25 -21.03 34.56
CA ASN A 139 32.87 -22.30 35.21
C ASN A 139 33.27 -23.54 34.38
N GLY A 140 33.80 -23.36 33.17
CA GLY A 140 34.21 -24.42 32.25
C GLY A 140 35.42 -24.01 31.42
N GLN A 141 35.92 -24.91 30.57
CA GLN A 141 37.06 -24.63 29.70
C GLN A 141 36.64 -23.84 28.46
N PRO A 142 37.17 -22.63 28.22
CA PRO A 142 36.88 -21.85 27.04
C PRO A 142 37.53 -22.45 25.79
N ILE A 143 36.78 -22.50 24.69
CA ILE A 143 37.21 -23.07 23.40
C ILE A 143 37.41 -21.97 22.38
N ASN A 144 36.50 -20.99 22.34
CA ASN A 144 36.52 -19.89 21.38
C ASN A 144 35.93 -18.62 22.02
N ILE A 145 36.34 -17.45 21.52
CA ILE A 145 35.83 -16.15 21.94
C ILE A 145 35.40 -15.32 20.72
N ALA A 146 34.40 -14.45 20.89
CA ALA A 146 34.00 -13.44 19.90
C ALA A 146 33.64 -12.13 20.59
N CYS A 147 34.00 -10.98 19.99
CA CYS A 147 33.67 -9.67 20.55
C CYS A 147 32.79 -8.87 19.59
N CYS A 148 31.79 -8.19 20.14
CA CYS A 148 30.96 -7.26 19.39
C CYS A 148 31.69 -5.92 19.27
N GLN A 149 31.95 -5.48 18.04
CA GLN A 149 32.69 -4.23 17.82
C GLN A 149 31.91 -2.98 18.28
N THR A 150 30.58 -3.04 18.31
CA THR A 150 29.71 -1.87 18.57
C THR A 150 29.26 -1.74 20.02
N THR A 151 28.87 -2.85 20.67
CA THR A 151 28.49 -2.87 22.10
C THR A 151 29.69 -3.07 23.02
N GLY A 152 30.73 -3.76 22.53
CA GLY A 152 31.89 -4.15 23.31
C GLY A 152 31.72 -5.44 24.12
N ASN A 153 30.57 -6.09 24.03
CA ASN A 153 30.30 -7.36 24.71
C ASN A 153 31.18 -8.48 24.17
N LEU A 154 31.50 -9.44 25.05
CA LEU A 154 32.31 -10.61 24.72
C LEU A 154 31.49 -11.89 24.89
N LEU A 155 31.44 -12.72 23.85
CA LEU A 155 30.87 -14.07 23.89
C LEU A 155 32.00 -15.07 24.11
N VAL A 156 31.86 -15.91 25.13
CA VAL A 156 32.80 -16.98 25.48
C VAL A 156 32.11 -18.32 25.28
N ILE A 157 32.71 -19.19 24.47
CA ILE A 157 32.21 -20.54 24.16
C ILE A 157 32.92 -21.57 25.02
N MET A 158 32.16 -22.45 25.67
CA MET A 158 32.61 -23.54 26.51
C MET A 158 31.90 -24.84 26.08
N GLY A 159 32.47 -25.56 25.12
CA GLY A 159 31.85 -26.75 24.53
C GLY A 159 30.59 -26.39 23.73
N GLN A 160 29.45 -26.94 24.12
CA GLN A 160 28.14 -26.66 23.52
C GLN A 160 27.39 -25.52 24.22
N GLU A 161 28.04 -24.77 25.12
CA GLU A 161 27.42 -23.64 25.81
C GLU A 161 28.18 -22.34 25.52
N GLY A 162 27.47 -21.22 25.36
CA GLY A 162 28.03 -19.89 25.19
C GLY A 162 27.49 -18.90 26.22
N ILE A 163 28.34 -18.05 26.77
CA ILE A 163 27.97 -17.04 27.77
C ILE A 163 28.40 -15.66 27.28
N ILE A 164 27.49 -14.69 27.39
CA ILE A 164 27.77 -13.28 27.08
C ILE A 164 28.25 -12.57 28.36
N HIS A 165 29.38 -11.90 28.23
CA HIS A 165 29.95 -10.98 29.21
C HIS A 165 29.73 -9.55 28.73
N GLU A 166 28.95 -8.79 29.49
CA GLU A 166 28.65 -7.38 29.20
C GLU A 166 29.85 -6.50 29.55
N LEU A 167 30.22 -5.60 28.64
CA LEU A 167 31.19 -4.55 28.95
C LEU A 167 30.53 -3.43 29.76
N LYS A 168 31.00 -3.20 30.99
CA LYS A 168 30.53 -2.11 31.85
C LYS A 168 31.63 -1.10 32.16
N VAL A 169 31.23 0.16 32.28
CA VAL A 169 32.07 1.23 32.82
C VAL A 169 31.66 1.47 34.27
N GLU A 170 32.32 0.78 35.18
CA GLU A 170 32.06 0.88 36.62
C GLU A 170 32.74 2.11 37.22
N THR A 171 32.12 2.67 38.26
CA THR A 171 32.67 3.83 38.98
C THR A 171 33.05 3.43 40.39
N GLN A 172 34.31 3.60 40.75
CA GLN A 172 34.77 3.35 42.11
C GLN A 172 34.12 4.36 43.07
N GLN A 173 33.40 3.87 44.08
CA GLN A 173 32.59 4.70 44.99
C GLN A 173 33.41 5.76 45.74
N THR A 174 34.65 5.45 46.12
CA THR A 174 35.51 6.33 46.92
C THR A 174 36.16 7.45 46.11
N THR A 175 36.68 7.15 44.90
CA THR A 175 37.43 8.10 44.06
C THR A 175 36.61 8.70 42.93
N LYS A 176 35.40 8.17 42.68
CA LYS A 176 34.58 8.45 41.50
C LYS A 176 35.31 8.16 40.17
N HIS A 177 36.38 7.38 40.21
CA HIS A 177 37.16 7.06 39.03
C HIS A 177 36.50 5.89 38.25
N LYS A 178 36.38 6.06 36.94
CA LYS A 178 35.75 5.10 36.04
C LYS A 178 36.76 4.06 35.55
N PHE A 179 36.34 2.80 35.49
CA PHE A 179 37.15 1.71 34.95
C PHE A 179 36.27 0.73 34.16
N LEU A 180 36.86 0.00 33.22
CA LEU A 180 36.18 -1.03 32.45
C LEU A 180 36.07 -2.32 33.26
N ASP A 181 34.94 -3.00 33.27
CA ASP A 181 34.81 -4.33 33.85
C ASP A 181 33.83 -5.18 33.03
N PHE A 182 33.77 -6.48 33.32
CA PHE A 182 32.91 -7.43 32.60
C PHE A 182 31.95 -8.11 33.57
N GLU A 183 30.66 -8.01 33.29
CA GLU A 183 29.61 -8.69 34.06
C GLU A 183 29.15 -9.95 33.32
N ILE A 184 29.14 -11.09 34.01
CA ILE A 184 28.63 -12.35 33.46
C ILE A 184 27.10 -12.39 33.52
N ARG A 185 26.46 -12.81 32.43
CA ARG A 185 24.99 -12.98 32.41
C ARG A 185 24.54 -14.30 33.07
N PRO A 186 23.38 -14.31 33.73
CA PRO A 186 22.88 -15.47 34.49
C PRO A 186 22.25 -16.57 33.61
N TRP A 187 22.33 -16.42 32.29
CA TRP A 187 21.83 -17.35 31.29
C TRP A 187 22.91 -17.69 30.28
N SER A 188 22.86 -18.90 29.73
CA SER A 188 23.77 -19.39 28.69
C SER A 188 22.99 -19.83 27.45
N LEU A 189 23.63 -19.75 26.28
CA LEU A 189 23.13 -20.28 25.02
C LEU A 189 23.61 -21.71 24.87
N LYS A 190 22.68 -22.67 24.80
CA LYS A 190 22.98 -24.08 24.53
C LYS A 190 22.83 -24.37 23.05
N PHE A 191 23.91 -24.84 22.43
CA PHE A 191 24.02 -25.16 21.02
C PHE A 191 23.78 -26.65 20.78
N SER A 192 23.23 -27.00 19.61
CA SER A 192 23.05 -28.41 19.20
C SER A 192 24.35 -29.11 18.78
N PHE A 193 25.43 -28.35 18.52
CA PHE A 193 26.75 -28.85 18.13
C PHE A 193 27.86 -27.99 18.74
N GLU A 194 29.08 -28.51 18.78
CA GLU A 194 30.26 -27.75 19.26
C GLU A 194 30.78 -26.84 18.14
N PRO A 195 30.81 -25.51 18.33
CA PRO A 195 31.16 -24.58 17.27
C PRO A 195 32.68 -24.37 17.19
N SER A 196 33.19 -24.43 15.95
CA SER A 196 34.59 -24.11 15.63
C SER A 196 34.82 -22.62 15.40
N HIS A 197 33.80 -21.93 14.88
CA HIS A 197 33.81 -20.49 14.59
C HIS A 197 32.55 -19.86 15.18
N VAL A 198 32.68 -18.63 15.62
CA VAL A 198 31.61 -17.85 16.24
C VAL A 198 31.79 -16.37 15.89
N GLY A 199 30.68 -15.66 15.71
CA GLY A 199 30.69 -14.20 15.63
C GLY A 199 29.49 -13.58 16.31
N LEU A 200 29.67 -12.33 16.73
CA LEU A 200 28.71 -11.54 17.48
C LEU A 200 28.69 -10.13 16.90
N ALA A 201 27.52 -9.65 16.50
CA ALA A 201 27.31 -8.27 16.05
C ALA A 201 25.92 -7.79 16.47
N GLU A 202 25.85 -6.72 17.26
CA GLU A 202 24.59 -6.26 17.87
C GLU A 202 23.85 -7.41 18.57
N ASP A 203 22.60 -7.66 18.18
CA ASP A 203 21.72 -8.74 18.64
C ASP A 203 21.82 -10.03 17.81
N PHE A 204 22.78 -10.13 16.90
CA PHE A 204 22.98 -11.28 16.01
C PHE A 204 24.19 -12.12 16.44
N ILE A 205 24.01 -13.45 16.40
CA ILE A 205 25.05 -14.43 16.71
C ILE A 205 25.03 -15.51 15.64
N TYR A 206 26.19 -15.81 15.06
CA TYR A 206 26.37 -17.02 14.26
C TYR A 206 27.34 -17.98 14.93
N ILE A 207 27.11 -19.27 14.71
CA ILE A 207 28.05 -20.33 15.06
C ILE A 207 28.17 -21.33 13.91
N MET A 208 29.36 -21.91 13.76
CA MET A 208 29.66 -22.79 12.63
C MET A 208 30.67 -23.89 13.02
N ASN A 209 30.46 -25.09 12.50
CA ASN A 209 31.49 -26.14 12.40
C ASN A 209 31.65 -26.57 10.93
N SER A 210 32.40 -27.63 10.65
CA SER A 210 32.64 -28.07 9.27
C SER A 210 31.38 -28.51 8.51
N THR A 211 30.28 -28.84 9.20
CA THR A 211 29.07 -29.42 8.57
C THR A 211 27.79 -28.62 8.82
N ASN A 212 27.75 -27.80 9.86
CA ASN A 212 26.58 -27.10 10.37
C ASN A 212 26.87 -25.61 10.52
N PHE A 213 25.90 -24.79 10.12
CA PHE A 213 25.90 -23.35 10.31
C PHE A 213 24.55 -22.90 10.84
N ILE A 214 24.53 -21.96 11.79
CA ILE A 214 23.31 -21.35 12.29
C ILE A 214 23.54 -19.88 12.62
N LEU A 215 22.61 -19.03 12.19
CA LEU A 215 22.52 -17.62 12.54
C LEU A 215 21.22 -17.38 13.31
N ILE A 216 21.35 -16.73 14.46
CA ILE A 216 20.24 -16.36 15.33
C ILE A 216 20.24 -14.87 15.62
N ARG A 217 19.06 -14.37 16.00
CA ARG A 217 18.87 -13.08 16.63
C ARG A 217 18.33 -13.26 18.06
N LEU A 218 18.82 -12.45 18.99
CA LEU A 218 18.37 -12.42 20.37
C LEU A 218 17.48 -11.20 20.60
N THR A 219 16.15 -11.39 20.61
CA THR A 219 15.16 -10.32 20.79
C THR A 219 14.62 -10.31 22.22
N ASN A 220 14.17 -9.15 22.69
CA ASN A 220 13.59 -9.00 24.04
C ASN A 220 12.17 -8.44 23.91
N GLN A 221 11.17 -9.23 24.32
CA GLN A 221 9.75 -8.93 24.13
C GLN A 221 9.35 -7.53 24.62
N PHE A 222 9.91 -7.07 25.74
CA PHE A 222 9.56 -5.78 26.35
C PHE A 222 10.10 -4.55 25.61
N HIS A 223 11.06 -4.72 24.69
CA HIS A 223 11.67 -3.60 23.95
C HIS A 223 11.14 -3.47 22.52
N ASP A 224 10.55 -4.53 21.95
CA ASP A 224 10.08 -4.53 20.56
C ASP A 224 8.61 -4.14 20.39
N GLU A 225 7.75 -4.31 21.41
CA GLU A 225 6.35 -3.84 21.39
C GLU A 225 6.19 -2.31 21.29
N ILE A 226 7.23 -1.55 21.65
CA ILE A 226 7.23 -0.08 21.56
C ILE A 226 7.63 0.38 20.14
N ASN A 227 8.46 -0.39 19.43
CA ASN A 227 8.96 -0.02 18.10
C ASN A 227 7.97 -0.31 16.97
N SER A 228 7.00 -1.19 17.17
CA SER A 228 5.96 -1.49 16.17
C SER A 228 4.92 -0.38 16.01
N ILE A 229 4.83 0.52 16.99
CA ILE A 229 3.90 1.67 16.99
C ILE A 229 4.52 2.88 16.24
N ASP A 230 5.83 3.09 16.36
CA ASP A 230 6.51 4.27 15.79
C ASP A 230 6.71 4.25 14.26
N VAL A 231 6.51 3.11 13.60
CA VAL A 231 6.60 3.00 12.13
C VAL A 231 5.30 3.41 11.43
N VAL A 232 4.17 3.43 12.15
CA VAL A 232 2.87 3.80 11.59
C VAL A 232 2.54 5.27 11.83
N ASP A 233 3.02 5.86 12.93
CA ASP A 233 2.62 7.22 13.35
C ASP A 233 3.60 8.35 12.95
N SER A 234 4.70 8.05 12.27
CA SER A 234 5.68 9.07 11.86
C SER A 234 5.33 9.84 10.57
N VAL A 235 4.16 9.58 9.96
CA VAL A 235 3.71 10.26 8.73
C VAL A 235 2.74 11.44 8.98
N GLU A 236 2.16 11.59 10.18
CA GLU A 236 1.18 12.69 10.43
C GLU A 236 1.71 13.88 11.25
N ILE A 237 2.97 13.90 11.68
CA ILE A 237 3.49 14.96 12.57
C ILE A 237 4.63 15.76 11.92
N ILE A 238 4.41 16.34 10.74
CA ILE A 238 5.28 17.43 10.23
C ILE A 238 4.50 18.73 9.96
N ASN A 239 3.16 18.74 9.97
CA ASN A 239 2.39 19.96 9.66
C ASN A 239 1.78 20.72 10.84
N ASN A 240 2.17 20.46 12.09
CA ASN A 240 1.61 21.20 13.23
C ASN A 240 2.63 21.57 14.32
N THR A 241 3.67 22.34 13.98
CA THR A 241 4.53 22.97 14.99
C THR A 241 4.89 24.42 14.65
N LYS A 242 3.86 25.27 14.47
CA LYS A 242 3.99 26.71 14.76
C LYS A 242 2.77 27.17 15.56
N ASN A 243 2.87 27.03 16.88
CA ASN A 243 2.33 27.93 17.90
C ASN A 243 2.12 27.16 19.20
N ARG A 244 3.04 27.32 20.16
CA ARG A 244 2.65 27.34 21.58
C ARG A 244 3.71 28.04 22.43
N ARG A 245 3.40 29.28 22.77
CA ARG A 245 4.03 30.03 23.86
C ARG A 245 3.64 29.41 25.20
N ARG A 246 4.58 29.51 26.13
CA ARG A 246 4.56 29.15 27.56
C ARG A 246 3.29 29.59 28.30
N SER A 247 2.80 28.74 29.22
CA SER A 247 2.47 29.14 30.59
C SER A 247 2.29 27.94 31.52
N ASN A 248 2.71 28.15 32.77
CA ASN A 248 2.86 27.23 33.89
C ASN A 248 1.58 27.00 34.72
N GLN A 249 1.59 25.86 35.42
CA GLN A 249 1.17 25.59 36.81
C GLN A 249 -0.31 25.57 37.26
N ASN A 250 -0.64 24.38 37.79
CA ASN A 250 -1.24 24.06 39.11
C ASN A 250 -2.76 24.10 39.37
N ASN A 251 -3.20 22.92 39.84
CA ASN A 251 -4.11 22.61 40.96
C ASN A 251 -5.65 22.54 40.77
N SER A 252 -6.13 21.30 40.95
CA SER A 252 -7.23 20.83 41.84
C SER A 252 -8.59 21.54 41.80
N ASN A 253 -9.65 20.84 41.38
CA ASN A 253 -10.65 20.25 42.30
C ASN A 253 -11.79 19.56 41.54
N ILE A 254 -12.35 18.57 42.23
CA ILE A 254 -13.56 17.80 41.97
C ILE A 254 -14.78 18.73 41.98
N ASP A 255 -15.73 18.54 41.05
CA ASP A 255 -17.15 18.43 41.39
C ASP A 255 -18.01 17.93 40.20
N LEU A 256 -18.99 17.11 40.57
CA LEU A 256 -19.99 16.47 39.72
C LEU A 256 -21.11 17.46 39.32
N ILE A 257 -21.82 17.08 38.26
CA ILE A 257 -23.24 17.33 37.93
C ILE A 257 -23.52 18.17 36.67
N THR A 258 -24.45 17.60 35.88
CA THR A 258 -25.36 18.13 34.84
C THR A 258 -24.97 18.08 33.37
N ASP A 259 -25.65 17.15 32.70
CA ASP A 259 -26.06 17.17 31.30
C ASP A 259 -26.56 18.55 30.83
N ASN A 260 -26.03 19.01 29.70
CA ASN A 260 -26.87 19.36 28.54
C ASN A 260 -26.02 19.73 27.32
N LYS A 261 -26.32 19.03 26.22
CA LYS A 261 -26.37 19.47 24.82
C LYS A 261 -25.41 20.59 24.39
N ASN A 262 -24.40 20.20 23.60
CA ASN A 262 -23.92 20.95 22.44
C ASN A 262 -23.05 20.03 21.56
N SER A 263 -23.70 19.14 20.80
CA SER A 263 -23.07 18.46 19.67
C SER A 263 -23.05 19.41 18.47
N ALA A 264 -22.12 20.36 18.49
CA ALA A 264 -21.76 21.15 17.32
C ALA A 264 -20.85 20.30 16.42
N GLN A 265 -21.41 19.97 15.26
CA GLN A 265 -20.83 19.38 14.06
C GLN A 265 -19.30 19.52 13.92
N GLN A 266 -18.58 18.41 14.10
CA GLN A 266 -17.23 18.22 13.59
C GLN A 266 -17.33 17.75 12.13
N LEU A 267 -17.44 18.70 11.19
CA LEU A 267 -17.25 18.45 9.76
C LEU A 267 -15.80 18.00 9.53
N ARG A 268 -15.59 16.68 9.36
CA ARG A 268 -14.32 16.11 8.90
C ARG A 268 -14.07 16.61 7.47
N LYS A 269 -13.16 17.58 7.34
CA LYS A 269 -12.68 18.09 6.05
C LYS A 269 -11.72 17.06 5.44
N THR A 270 -12.21 16.24 4.52
CA THR A 270 -11.38 15.37 3.68
C THR A 270 -11.22 16.00 2.30
N SER A 271 -9.98 16.35 1.93
CA SER A 271 -9.62 16.73 0.57
C SER A 271 -9.98 15.59 -0.40
N ILE A 272 -10.58 15.92 -1.54
CA ILE A 272 -10.92 14.93 -2.57
C ILE A 272 -9.63 14.57 -3.29
N ASP A 273 -9.28 13.29 -3.28
CA ASP A 273 -8.14 12.77 -4.03
C ASP A 273 -8.63 12.35 -5.43
N PHE A 274 -8.31 13.16 -6.43
CA PHE A 274 -8.71 12.95 -7.82
C PHE A 274 -7.90 11.86 -8.54
N THR A 275 -6.98 11.18 -7.84
CA THR A 275 -6.10 10.14 -8.42
C THR A 275 -6.62 8.71 -8.30
N LYS A 276 -7.68 8.48 -7.51
CA LYS A 276 -8.28 7.15 -7.35
C LYS A 276 -9.06 6.75 -8.61
N SER A 277 -8.63 5.72 -9.33
CA SER A 277 -9.42 5.14 -10.42
C SER A 277 -10.69 4.48 -9.85
N ILE A 278 -11.82 4.68 -10.52
CA ILE A 278 -13.12 4.07 -10.15
C ILE A 278 -13.23 2.64 -10.70
N ASN A 279 -12.48 2.37 -11.76
CA ASN A 279 -12.33 1.03 -12.30
C ASN A 279 -11.17 0.31 -11.62
N ASN A 280 -11.44 -0.20 -10.42
CA ASN A 280 -10.93 -1.51 -10.03
C ASN A 280 -11.95 -2.58 -10.49
N GLU A 281 -12.35 -2.55 -11.75
CA GLU A 281 -12.82 -3.78 -12.39
C GLU A 281 -11.58 -4.63 -12.62
N ARG A 282 -11.37 -5.58 -11.71
CA ARG A 282 -10.18 -6.43 -11.65
C ARG A 282 -9.89 -7.01 -13.03
N THR A 283 -8.73 -6.65 -13.57
CA THR A 283 -8.10 -7.30 -14.73
C THR A 283 -7.50 -8.67 -14.38
N TYR A 284 -7.61 -9.05 -13.11
CA TYR A 284 -7.22 -10.34 -12.56
C TYR A 284 -8.46 -11.14 -12.15
N ILE A 285 -8.31 -12.46 -12.11
CA ILE A 285 -9.33 -13.36 -11.56
C ILE A 285 -9.23 -13.26 -10.04
N ASP A 286 -10.31 -12.84 -9.38
CA ASP A 286 -10.36 -12.87 -7.92
C ASP A 286 -10.73 -14.30 -7.48
N TRP A 287 -9.74 -15.04 -6.98
CA TRP A 287 -9.90 -16.41 -6.52
C TRP A 287 -10.80 -16.50 -5.27
N ASP A 288 -10.75 -15.46 -4.44
CA ASP A 288 -11.65 -15.11 -3.36
C ASP A 288 -13.12 -15.27 -3.75
N GLU A 289 -13.49 -14.45 -4.73
CA GLU A 289 -14.86 -14.24 -5.19
C GLU A 289 -15.34 -15.34 -6.14
N LEU A 290 -14.45 -15.97 -6.92
CA LEU A 290 -14.76 -17.17 -7.69
C LEU A 290 -15.19 -18.34 -6.79
N MET A 291 -14.62 -18.45 -5.58
CA MET A 291 -14.97 -19.48 -4.61
C MET A 291 -16.26 -19.18 -3.84
N ILE A 292 -16.62 -17.90 -3.69
CA ILE A 292 -17.78 -17.45 -2.91
C ILE A 292 -19.02 -17.27 -3.80
N ASN A 293 -18.88 -16.73 -5.01
CA ASN A 293 -19.96 -16.38 -5.96
C ASN A 293 -19.60 -16.80 -7.41
N GLU A 294 -19.34 -18.09 -7.61
CA GLU A 294 -18.92 -18.70 -8.88
C GLU A 294 -19.78 -18.28 -10.10
N THR A 295 -21.11 -18.21 -9.94
CA THR A 295 -22.03 -17.95 -11.06
C THR A 295 -21.93 -16.54 -11.62
N GLU A 296 -21.78 -15.54 -10.75
CA GLU A 296 -21.67 -14.12 -11.17
C GLU A 296 -20.29 -13.85 -11.77
N GLU A 297 -19.24 -14.43 -11.19
CA GLU A 297 -17.87 -14.25 -11.68
C GLU A 297 -17.64 -14.97 -13.02
N ILE A 298 -18.19 -16.17 -13.23
CA ILE A 298 -18.15 -16.83 -14.55
C ILE A 298 -18.93 -16.02 -15.59
N GLN A 299 -20.03 -15.38 -15.21
CA GLN A 299 -20.82 -14.56 -16.13
C GLN A 299 -20.09 -13.26 -16.50
N ARG A 300 -19.30 -12.69 -15.57
CA ARG A 300 -18.36 -11.57 -15.82
C ARG A 300 -17.21 -11.99 -16.74
N LEU A 301 -16.60 -13.15 -16.51
CA LEU A 301 -15.51 -13.65 -17.35
C LEU A 301 -15.98 -13.96 -18.78
N LYS A 302 -17.23 -14.40 -18.94
CA LYS A 302 -17.89 -14.56 -20.25
C LYS A 302 -18.18 -13.22 -20.93
N SER A 303 -18.62 -12.19 -20.19
CA SER A 303 -18.86 -10.86 -20.77
C SER A 303 -17.57 -10.16 -21.21
N LEU A 304 -16.45 -10.50 -20.58
CA LEU A 304 -15.10 -10.03 -20.94
C LEU A 304 -14.43 -10.86 -22.06
N ASN A 305 -15.11 -11.87 -22.63
CA ASN A 305 -14.57 -12.82 -23.62
C ASN A 305 -13.32 -13.60 -23.17
N LEU A 306 -13.10 -13.76 -21.85
CA LEU A 306 -11.99 -14.54 -21.31
C LEU A 306 -12.29 -16.05 -21.27
N ILE A 307 -13.58 -16.43 -21.32
CA ILE A 307 -14.05 -17.82 -21.33
C ILE A 307 -15.08 -18.00 -22.46
N ASP A 308 -14.96 -19.08 -23.21
CA ASP A 308 -15.85 -19.43 -24.32
C ASP A 308 -17.19 -20.00 -23.80
N PRO A 309 -18.36 -19.40 -24.13
CA PRO A 309 -19.67 -19.80 -23.58
C PRO A 309 -20.10 -21.25 -23.86
N GLU A 310 -19.49 -21.92 -24.84
CA GLU A 310 -19.84 -23.32 -25.19
C GLU A 310 -19.12 -24.38 -24.35
N THR A 311 -18.14 -24.00 -23.51
CA THR A 311 -17.38 -24.97 -22.71
C THR A 311 -18.00 -25.20 -21.32
N GLN A 312 -18.58 -26.40 -21.11
CA GLN A 312 -19.28 -26.76 -19.87
C GLN A 312 -18.36 -27.15 -18.70
N ARG A 313 -17.04 -27.22 -18.90
CA ARG A 313 -16.05 -27.50 -17.85
C ARG A 313 -14.77 -26.70 -18.11
N VAL A 314 -14.52 -25.70 -17.26
CA VAL A 314 -13.26 -24.96 -17.26
C VAL A 314 -12.27 -25.75 -16.41
N SER A 315 -11.35 -26.47 -17.03
CA SER A 315 -10.20 -27.03 -16.34
C SER A 315 -9.08 -25.98 -16.32
N LEU A 316 -8.86 -25.38 -15.16
CA LEU A 316 -7.73 -24.49 -14.92
C LEU A 316 -6.46 -25.32 -14.78
N SER A 317 -5.70 -25.43 -15.86
CA SER A 317 -4.32 -25.85 -15.80
C SER A 317 -3.52 -24.67 -15.26
N LEU A 318 -3.28 -24.66 -13.94
CA LEU A 318 -2.20 -23.86 -13.38
C LEU A 318 -0.92 -24.24 -14.14
N PRO A 319 -0.04 -23.27 -14.49
CA PRO A 319 1.27 -23.63 -14.98
C PRO A 319 1.84 -24.56 -13.92
N SER A 320 2.10 -25.82 -14.29
CA SER A 320 2.93 -26.66 -13.46
C SER A 320 4.17 -25.83 -13.13
N ILE A 321 4.62 -25.91 -11.89
CA ILE A 321 5.86 -25.31 -11.36
C ILE A 321 7.11 -25.68 -12.21
N GLU A 322 6.93 -26.43 -13.29
CA GLU A 322 7.90 -26.77 -14.31
C GLU A 322 8.12 -25.68 -15.39
N GLU A 323 7.19 -24.75 -15.65
CA GLU A 323 7.42 -23.69 -16.66
C GLU A 323 8.24 -22.50 -16.15
N PHE A 324 8.24 -22.24 -14.84
CA PHE A 324 9.24 -21.36 -14.20
C PHE A 324 10.67 -21.91 -14.30
N ASN A 325 10.82 -23.22 -14.58
CA ASN A 325 12.13 -23.85 -14.75
C ASN A 325 12.65 -23.78 -16.20
N ARG A 326 11.88 -23.28 -17.17
CA ARG A 326 12.32 -23.25 -18.59
C ARG A 326 13.02 -21.95 -19.00
N THR A 327 12.90 -20.86 -18.23
CA THR A 327 13.72 -19.65 -18.39
C THR A 327 14.97 -19.64 -17.50
N ASN A 328 15.06 -20.56 -16.54
CA ASN A 328 16.29 -20.90 -15.80
C ASN A 328 17.30 -21.60 -16.72
N LYS A 329 17.98 -20.82 -17.58
CA LYS A 329 19.15 -21.28 -18.33
C LYS A 329 20.40 -21.53 -17.46
N PHE A 330 20.29 -21.37 -16.15
CA PHE A 330 21.14 -22.06 -15.19
C PHE A 330 20.23 -23.03 -14.41
N GLN A 331 20.25 -24.31 -14.79
CA GLN A 331 19.95 -25.37 -13.84
C GLN A 331 20.74 -25.04 -12.58
N PHE A 332 20.08 -24.78 -11.44
CA PHE A 332 20.75 -24.91 -10.14
C PHE A 332 21.09 -26.40 -10.03
N PRO A 333 22.36 -26.82 -10.18
CA PRO A 333 22.71 -28.19 -9.86
C PRO A 333 22.42 -28.37 -8.36
N ASP A 334 21.95 -29.55 -7.95
CA ASP A 334 21.65 -29.89 -6.55
C ASP A 334 22.66 -29.25 -5.58
N LEU A 335 22.22 -28.19 -4.89
CA LEU A 335 23.07 -27.41 -4.01
C LEU A 335 23.57 -28.30 -2.87
N PRO A 336 24.86 -28.20 -2.49
CA PRO A 336 25.45 -29.04 -1.45
C PRO A 336 24.97 -28.67 -0.04
N ILE A 337 24.23 -27.58 0.10
CA ILE A 337 23.71 -27.06 1.36
C ILE A 337 22.19 -27.28 1.41
N ILE A 338 21.73 -27.87 2.51
CA ILE A 338 20.33 -28.09 2.83
C ILE A 338 19.92 -27.32 4.09
N ASN A 339 18.64 -26.94 4.16
CA ASN A 339 18.07 -26.39 5.39
C ASN A 339 17.94 -27.49 6.45
N ALA A 340 18.34 -27.18 7.68
CA ALA A 340 18.44 -28.15 8.78
C ALA A 340 17.67 -27.68 10.04
N PRO A 341 16.33 -27.78 10.04
CA PRO A 341 15.49 -27.31 11.15
C PRO A 341 15.70 -28.09 12.46
N GLU A 342 16.36 -29.24 12.41
CA GLU A 342 16.78 -30.00 13.60
C GLU A 342 17.83 -29.27 14.45
N ILE A 343 18.62 -28.37 13.85
CA ILE A 343 19.67 -27.61 14.51
C ILE A 343 19.04 -26.43 15.25
N ASN A 344 19.12 -26.42 16.59
CA ASN A 344 18.47 -25.42 17.42
C ASN A 344 19.41 -24.84 18.50
N ILE A 345 19.08 -23.66 18.99
CA ILE A 345 19.76 -22.99 20.10
C ILE A 345 18.72 -22.66 21.16
N LYS A 346 19.03 -22.96 22.42
CA LYS A 346 18.11 -22.73 23.54
C LYS A 346 18.80 -21.88 24.61
N ILE A 347 18.06 -20.97 25.22
CA ILE A 347 18.53 -20.24 26.39
C ILE A 347 18.33 -21.12 27.62
N ALA A 348 19.40 -21.34 28.38
CA ALA A 348 19.36 -22.03 29.67
C ALA A 348 19.63 -21.06 30.80
N THR A 349 18.71 -20.98 31.77
CA THR A 349 18.85 -20.18 32.97
C THR A 349 19.34 -21.05 34.13
N THR A 350 20.34 -20.59 34.88
CA THR A 350 20.67 -21.21 36.17
C THR A 350 19.52 -20.99 37.16
N SER A 351 18.88 -22.07 37.60
CA SER A 351 17.70 -22.06 38.49
C SER A 351 17.96 -21.35 39.82
N SER A 352 17.10 -20.38 40.18
CA SER A 352 16.67 -19.96 41.55
C SER A 352 16.32 -18.46 41.72
N ASN A 353 16.09 -17.68 40.65
CA ASN A 353 15.51 -16.34 40.77
C ASN A 353 14.36 -16.15 39.78
N GLU A 354 13.14 -16.57 40.16
CA GLU A 354 11.88 -16.17 39.50
C GLU A 354 11.48 -14.71 39.80
N ASN A 355 12.33 -13.95 40.49
CA ASN A 355 12.09 -12.55 40.84
C ASN A 355 12.59 -11.60 39.74
N GLY A 356 11.79 -11.46 38.68
CA GLY A 356 11.40 -10.19 38.07
C GLY A 356 12.39 -9.27 37.35
N TRP A 357 13.72 -9.47 37.40
CA TRP A 357 14.68 -8.51 36.82
C TRP A 357 15.75 -9.20 35.95
N SER A 358 15.37 -9.63 34.74
CA SER A 358 16.34 -9.82 33.65
C SER A 358 15.59 -10.10 32.35
N GLU A 359 15.65 -9.14 31.44
CA GLU A 359 15.42 -9.23 29.99
C GLU A 359 15.02 -10.65 29.48
N ASN A 360 13.73 -10.86 29.20
CA ASN A 360 13.23 -12.11 28.60
C ASN A 360 13.70 -12.19 27.14
N TYR A 361 14.92 -12.69 26.93
CA TYR A 361 15.44 -12.91 25.59
C TYR A 361 14.79 -14.14 24.95
N ILE A 362 14.51 -14.02 23.65
CA ILE A 362 14.02 -15.09 22.78
C ILE A 362 15.05 -15.31 21.68
N VAL A 363 15.24 -16.57 21.30
CA VAL A 363 16.08 -16.96 20.18
C VAL A 363 15.21 -17.01 18.93
N GLU A 364 15.44 -16.09 18.00
CA GLU A 364 14.87 -16.13 16.66
C GLU A 364 15.87 -16.78 15.71
N HIS A 365 15.48 -17.89 15.08
CA HIS A 365 16.28 -18.60 14.11
C HIS A 365 16.14 -17.95 12.74
N LEU A 366 17.23 -17.39 12.20
CA LEU A 366 17.20 -16.68 10.93
C LEU A 366 17.68 -17.56 9.77
N LEU A 367 18.73 -18.35 9.99
CA LEU A 367 19.32 -19.23 8.98
C LEU A 367 19.88 -20.50 9.64
N ARG A 368 19.55 -21.68 9.09
CA ARG A 368 20.01 -22.99 9.57
C ARG A 368 20.43 -23.84 8.38
N LEU A 369 21.73 -24.10 8.27
CA LEU A 369 22.31 -24.79 7.12
C LEU A 369 23.11 -26.01 7.56
N LYS A 370 22.99 -27.08 6.78
CA LYS A 370 23.78 -28.30 6.91
C LYS A 370 24.26 -28.74 5.53
N ILE A 371 25.44 -29.35 5.48
CA ILE A 371 25.96 -29.92 4.23
C ILE A 371 25.33 -31.28 3.98
N SER A 372 24.87 -31.52 2.75
CA SER A 372 24.20 -32.75 2.36
C SER A 372 25.16 -33.94 2.46
N ASP A 373 24.78 -34.96 3.25
CA ASP A 373 25.49 -36.24 3.30
C ASP A 373 25.16 -37.03 2.02
N ARG A 374 25.92 -36.87 0.94
CA ARG A 374 25.75 -37.69 -0.27
C ARG A 374 26.20 -39.13 0.02
N GLU A 375 25.29 -40.10 -0.12
CA GLU A 375 25.62 -41.51 0.03
C GLU A 375 26.66 -41.94 -1.01
N GLN A 376 27.66 -42.68 -0.51
CA GLN A 376 28.83 -43.15 -1.24
C GLN A 376 28.40 -44.10 -2.37
N SER A 377 28.67 -43.72 -3.62
CA SER A 377 28.92 -44.70 -4.67
C SER A 377 30.43 -44.79 -4.88
N ASP A 378 30.93 -46.02 -4.81
CA ASP A 378 32.35 -46.39 -4.84
C ASP A 378 33.08 -45.80 -6.06
N SER A 379 33.70 -44.65 -5.89
CA SER A 379 34.88 -44.24 -6.66
C SER A 379 35.72 -43.28 -5.82
N GLN A 380 37.02 -43.55 -5.78
CA GLN A 380 38.00 -42.88 -4.94
C GLN A 380 38.12 -41.37 -5.27
N ASP A 381 38.24 -40.56 -4.21
CA ASP A 381 38.81 -39.20 -4.18
C ASP A 381 38.09 -38.02 -4.89
N ILE A 382 36.77 -37.89 -4.79
CA ILE A 382 36.08 -36.66 -5.23
C ILE A 382 35.54 -35.86 -4.04
N ASN A 383 36.26 -34.79 -3.70
CA ASN A 383 35.92 -33.60 -2.89
C ASN A 383 34.70 -33.71 -1.95
N ARG A 384 34.94 -34.05 -0.68
CA ARG A 384 33.95 -33.78 0.38
C ARG A 384 33.82 -32.27 0.56
N GLU A 385 32.59 -31.78 0.46
CA GLU A 385 32.29 -30.38 0.73
C GLU A 385 32.14 -30.15 2.23
N PHE A 386 32.71 -29.05 2.73
CA PHE A 386 32.61 -28.63 4.12
C PHE A 386 32.61 -27.11 4.19
N PHE A 387 32.07 -26.54 5.28
CA PHE A 387 32.15 -25.10 5.51
C PHE A 387 33.60 -24.71 5.83
N THR A 388 34.15 -23.80 5.06
CA THR A 388 35.55 -23.35 5.17
C THR A 388 35.66 -22.11 6.04
N TYR A 389 34.77 -21.14 5.85
CA TYR A 389 34.85 -19.82 6.48
C TYR A 389 33.47 -19.17 6.57
N ALA A 390 33.29 -18.28 7.55
CA ALA A 390 32.10 -17.44 7.65
C ALA A 390 32.46 -16.07 8.22
N VAL A 391 31.86 -15.02 7.67
CA VAL A 391 32.04 -13.62 8.09
C VAL A 391 30.67 -12.98 8.27
N MET A 392 30.53 -12.19 9.34
CA MET A 392 29.32 -11.44 9.63
C MET A 392 29.68 -9.98 9.88
N LYS A 393 29.04 -9.05 9.17
CA LYS A 393 29.27 -7.60 9.33
C LYS A 393 27.96 -6.84 9.57
N PRO A 394 27.87 -6.05 10.66
CA PRO A 394 26.75 -5.15 10.86
C PRO A 394 26.85 -3.95 9.93
N SER A 395 25.72 -3.57 9.37
CA SER A 395 25.56 -2.49 8.40
C SER A 395 24.62 -1.41 8.96
N TYR A 396 24.96 -0.15 8.68
CA TYR A 396 24.25 1.02 9.20
C TYR A 396 23.96 1.99 8.06
N LYS A 397 22.81 2.65 8.12
CA LYS A 397 22.39 3.68 7.16
C LYS A 397 23.14 4.98 7.40
N ARG A 398 23.48 5.68 6.32
CA ARG A 398 24.00 7.05 6.37
C ARG A 398 22.86 8.06 6.60
N GLN A 399 22.26 8.07 7.78
CA GLN A 399 21.24 9.06 8.15
C GLN A 399 21.69 9.87 9.38
N LYS A 400 21.32 11.16 9.43
CA LYS A 400 21.53 11.98 10.63
C LYS A 400 20.76 11.35 11.79
N LEU A 401 21.43 11.13 12.92
CA LEU A 401 20.77 10.69 14.15
C LEU A 401 19.76 11.76 14.57
N ASP A 402 18.48 11.45 14.45
CA ASP A 402 17.50 12.08 15.33
C ASP A 402 17.73 11.52 16.74
N PRO A 403 17.90 12.37 17.76
CA PRO A 403 18.07 11.92 19.13
C PRO A 403 16.71 11.42 19.67
N SER A 404 16.22 10.29 19.16
CA SER A 404 15.04 9.61 19.66
C SER A 404 15.42 8.66 20.81
N ASN A 405 14.50 8.54 21.78
CA ASN A 405 14.69 7.86 23.05
C ASN A 405 14.67 6.32 22.89
N PHE A 406 15.66 5.72 22.25
CA PHE A 406 15.83 4.27 22.35
C PHE A 406 16.27 3.90 23.78
N LYS A 407 15.52 3.01 24.43
CA LYS A 407 15.92 2.41 25.71
C LYS A 407 17.19 1.59 25.47
N ALA A 408 18.19 1.80 26.32
CA ALA A 408 19.43 1.03 26.27
C ALA A 408 19.12 -0.47 26.45
N SER A 409 19.54 -1.29 25.48
CA SER A 409 19.50 -2.75 25.56
C SER A 409 20.94 -3.27 25.61
N LEU A 410 21.15 -4.38 26.31
CA LEU A 410 22.45 -5.05 26.42
C LEU A 410 23.11 -5.32 25.06
N LEU A 411 22.33 -5.79 24.08
CA LEU A 411 22.83 -6.25 22.78
C LEU A 411 22.73 -5.18 21.69
N ARG A 412 22.07 -4.05 21.95
CA ARG A 412 21.89 -2.97 20.96
C ARG A 412 22.78 -1.78 21.32
N SER A 413 23.61 -1.37 20.37
CA SER A 413 24.50 -0.23 20.52
C SER A 413 23.72 1.10 20.49
N LYS A 414 24.41 2.20 20.82
CA LYS A 414 23.81 3.55 20.77
C LYS A 414 23.45 4.03 19.36
N ILE A 415 24.04 3.39 18.34
CA ILE A 415 23.81 3.69 16.91
C ILE A 415 22.80 2.73 16.28
N TYR A 416 22.08 1.96 17.11
CA TYR A 416 21.09 0.99 16.62
C TYR A 416 19.92 1.65 15.87
N ASN A 417 19.64 2.94 16.11
CA ASN A 417 18.60 3.68 15.40
C ASN A 417 18.87 3.81 13.88
N VAL A 418 20.14 3.80 13.48
CA VAL A 418 20.57 3.79 12.08
C VAL A 418 21.02 2.40 11.62
N PHE A 419 20.84 1.37 12.44
CA PHE A 419 21.21 0.01 12.07
C PHE A 419 20.29 -0.52 10.97
N ASN A 420 20.89 -0.92 9.85
CA ASN A 420 20.15 -1.45 8.70
C ASN A 420 19.93 -2.96 8.86
N GLY A 421 20.95 -3.68 9.31
CA GLY A 421 20.93 -5.13 9.37
C GLY A 421 22.34 -5.74 9.38
N VAL A 422 22.42 -7.06 9.26
CA VAL A 422 23.67 -7.82 9.21
C VAL A 422 23.83 -8.50 7.87
N THR A 423 24.99 -8.32 7.24
CA THR A 423 25.39 -9.08 6.07
C THR A 423 26.28 -10.25 6.50
N CYS A 424 25.89 -11.47 6.13
CA CYS A 424 26.60 -12.70 6.49
C CYS A 424 27.00 -13.46 5.22
N LEU A 425 28.29 -13.78 5.11
CA LEU A 425 28.87 -14.58 4.03
C LEU A 425 29.35 -15.91 4.59
N ILE A 426 28.96 -17.01 3.93
CA ILE A 426 29.31 -18.38 4.31
C ILE A 426 29.95 -19.04 3.10
N SER A 427 31.14 -19.61 3.24
CA SER A 427 31.79 -20.33 2.14
C SER A 427 31.87 -21.83 2.38
N THR A 428 31.63 -22.56 1.30
CA THR A 428 32.08 -23.95 1.17
C THR A 428 33.49 -23.95 0.58
N THR A 429 33.92 -25.06 -0.02
CA THR A 429 35.26 -25.15 -0.62
C THR A 429 35.38 -24.29 -1.88
N GLN A 430 34.33 -24.19 -2.71
CA GLN A 430 34.38 -23.52 -4.01
C GLN A 430 33.33 -22.42 -4.21
N GLU A 431 32.33 -22.32 -3.32
CA GLU A 431 31.25 -21.33 -3.42
C GLU A 431 31.09 -20.51 -2.14
N GLY A 432 30.62 -19.27 -2.28
CA GLY A 432 30.29 -18.36 -1.20
C GLY A 432 28.85 -17.89 -1.30
N TYR A 433 28.11 -17.96 -0.21
CA TYR A 433 26.69 -17.64 -0.10
C TYR A 433 26.51 -16.40 0.77
N LEU A 434 26.11 -15.28 0.17
CA LEU A 434 25.94 -13.99 0.84
C LEU A 434 24.46 -13.72 1.14
N TYR A 435 24.16 -13.57 2.42
CA TYR A 435 22.83 -13.24 2.96
C TYR A 435 22.83 -11.87 3.61
N HIS A 436 21.69 -11.16 3.54
CA HIS A 436 21.47 -9.93 4.29
C HIS A 436 20.20 -10.03 5.14
N PHE A 437 20.33 -9.76 6.43
CA PHE A 437 19.24 -9.80 7.41
C PHE A 437 18.96 -8.39 7.90
N SER A 438 17.80 -7.85 7.53
CA SER A 438 17.36 -6.51 7.96
C SER A 438 17.08 -6.47 9.46
N SER A 439 17.19 -5.28 10.07
CA SER A 439 16.77 -5.01 11.44
C SER A 439 15.32 -5.41 11.74
N SER A 440 14.44 -5.43 10.73
CA SER A 440 13.03 -5.84 10.89
C SER A 440 12.77 -7.31 10.54
N SER A 441 13.78 -8.08 10.13
CA SER A 441 13.62 -9.49 9.76
C SER A 441 13.37 -10.34 11.01
N THR A 442 12.16 -10.90 11.10
CA THR A 442 11.73 -11.84 12.15
C THR A 442 11.37 -13.23 11.61
N LYS A 443 11.26 -13.36 10.28
CA LYS A 443 10.94 -14.62 9.61
C LYS A 443 12.23 -15.34 9.23
N GLU A 444 12.28 -16.63 9.55
CA GLU A 444 13.30 -17.52 9.04
C GLU A 444 13.21 -17.58 7.50
N ILE A 445 14.35 -17.50 6.82
CA ILE A 445 14.39 -17.63 5.37
C ILE A 445 14.15 -19.11 5.04
N SER A 446 12.94 -19.45 4.59
CA SER A 446 12.68 -20.74 3.95
C SER A 446 13.54 -20.83 2.69
N SER A 447 14.09 -22.02 2.43
CA SER A 447 15.11 -22.39 1.44
C SER A 447 14.80 -22.13 -0.05
N GLU A 448 13.94 -21.16 -0.35
CA GLU A 448 13.96 -20.52 -1.66
C GLU A 448 15.23 -19.66 -1.72
N PHE A 449 16.24 -20.15 -2.42
CA PHE A 449 17.53 -19.48 -2.65
C PHE A 449 17.41 -18.13 -3.39
N ASN A 450 16.19 -17.66 -3.64
CA ASN A 450 15.81 -16.36 -4.19
C ASN A 450 16.23 -15.16 -3.33
N TYR A 451 16.90 -15.37 -2.18
CA TYR A 451 17.33 -14.30 -1.26
C TYR A 451 18.84 -14.27 -1.01
N CYS A 452 19.63 -15.03 -1.77
CA CYS A 452 21.07 -15.18 -1.57
C CYS A 452 21.86 -14.91 -2.84
N GLN A 453 22.97 -14.18 -2.73
CA GLN A 453 23.89 -13.97 -3.83
C GLN A 453 25.04 -15.00 -3.76
N ILE A 454 25.25 -15.75 -4.84
CA ILE A 454 26.27 -16.81 -4.94
C ILE A 454 27.55 -16.29 -5.62
N TYR A 455 28.69 -16.47 -4.95
CA TYR A 455 30.04 -16.18 -5.45
C TYR A 455 30.74 -17.50 -5.77
N SER A 456 31.06 -17.73 -7.04
CA SER A 456 31.87 -18.88 -7.45
C SER A 456 33.35 -18.51 -7.45
N PHE A 457 34.15 -19.21 -6.65
CA PHE A 457 35.59 -18.96 -6.55
C PHE A 457 36.38 -19.75 -7.60
N THR A 458 37.58 -19.28 -7.96
CA THR A 458 38.38 -19.97 -9.00
C THR A 458 39.13 -21.19 -8.47
N ALA A 459 39.34 -21.26 -7.16
CA ALA A 459 39.95 -22.39 -6.45
C ALA A 459 39.42 -22.48 -5.01
N THR A 460 39.93 -23.47 -4.26
CA THR A 460 39.59 -23.74 -2.87
C THR A 460 39.83 -22.53 -1.96
N VAL A 461 38.79 -22.07 -1.26
CA VAL A 461 38.88 -20.91 -0.37
C VAL A 461 39.46 -21.29 0.98
N SER A 462 40.38 -20.45 1.46
CA SER A 462 40.91 -20.54 2.83
C SER A 462 40.42 -19.41 3.74
N HIS A 463 40.26 -18.19 3.21
CA HIS A 463 39.89 -17.01 3.98
C HIS A 463 39.03 -16.06 3.16
N LEU A 464 38.13 -15.33 3.83
CA LEU A 464 37.30 -14.28 3.23
C LEU A 464 37.41 -12.98 4.01
N ALA A 465 37.34 -11.85 3.30
CA ALA A 465 37.23 -10.52 3.87
C ALA A 465 36.13 -9.73 3.15
N LEU A 466 35.10 -9.34 3.91
CA LEU A 466 33.97 -8.58 3.40
C LEU A 466 34.25 -7.08 3.55
N GLU A 467 34.65 -6.40 2.49
CA GLU A 467 34.89 -4.95 2.47
C GLU A 467 33.60 -4.16 2.21
N ASN A 468 33.66 -2.84 2.20
CA ASN A 468 32.47 -2.00 1.96
C ASN A 468 31.98 -2.09 0.51
N SER A 469 32.92 -2.24 -0.43
CA SER A 469 32.63 -2.21 -1.87
C SER A 469 32.91 -3.53 -2.59
N ALA A 470 33.72 -4.39 -2.00
CA ALA A 470 34.20 -5.62 -2.61
C ALA A 470 34.22 -6.80 -1.63
N LEU A 471 34.16 -8.02 -2.18
CA LEU A 471 34.47 -9.25 -1.48
C LEU A 471 35.87 -9.74 -1.87
N HIS A 472 36.74 -9.94 -0.90
CA HIS A 472 38.05 -10.56 -1.14
C HIS A 472 38.06 -12.01 -0.65
N ALA A 473 38.48 -12.92 -1.52
CA ALA A 473 38.63 -14.33 -1.22
C ALA A 473 40.08 -14.76 -1.46
N PHE A 474 40.71 -15.38 -0.46
CA PHE A 474 42.02 -15.97 -0.63
C PHE A 474 41.86 -17.45 -0.94
N THR A 475 42.19 -17.81 -2.18
CA THR A 475 42.10 -19.16 -2.72
C THR A 475 43.48 -19.73 -3.00
N ASP A 476 43.56 -21.02 -3.32
CA ASP A 476 44.82 -21.64 -3.77
C ASP A 476 45.38 -21.03 -5.07
N ALA A 477 44.55 -20.30 -5.84
CA ALA A 477 44.98 -19.54 -7.02
C ALA A 477 45.53 -18.14 -6.66
N GLY A 478 45.31 -17.67 -5.43
CA GLY A 478 45.75 -16.37 -4.94
C GLY A 478 44.61 -15.53 -4.34
N LEU A 479 44.83 -14.22 -4.29
CA LEU A 479 43.84 -13.27 -3.81
C LEU A 479 42.90 -12.86 -4.95
N GLU A 480 41.64 -13.25 -4.83
CA GLU A 480 40.53 -12.89 -5.70
C GLU A 480 39.72 -11.75 -5.08
N SER A 481 39.27 -10.79 -5.90
CA SER A 481 38.42 -9.69 -5.46
C SER A 481 37.21 -9.56 -6.39
N TYR A 482 36.02 -9.55 -5.81
CA TYR A 482 34.74 -9.53 -6.50
C TYR A 482 33.97 -8.26 -6.17
N THR A 483 33.15 -7.77 -7.11
CA THR A 483 32.18 -6.73 -6.79
C THR A 483 31.17 -7.24 -5.76
N LEU A 484 30.81 -6.39 -4.80
CA LEU A 484 29.85 -6.75 -3.77
C LEU A 484 28.43 -6.43 -4.24
N ARG A 485 27.52 -7.41 -4.15
CA ARG A 485 26.07 -7.21 -4.33
C ARG A 485 25.34 -7.68 -3.08
N ILE A 486 24.70 -6.78 -2.35
CA ILE A 486 23.96 -7.13 -1.12
C ILE A 486 22.48 -7.32 -1.49
N PRO A 487 21.91 -8.53 -1.34
CA PRO A 487 20.52 -8.79 -1.69
C PRO A 487 19.58 -7.97 -0.79
N ASN A 488 18.45 -7.51 -1.35
CA ASN A 488 17.37 -6.84 -0.62
C ASN A 488 17.77 -5.66 0.26
N CYS A 489 18.86 -4.95 -0.06
CA CYS A 489 19.11 -3.66 0.56
C CYS A 489 18.21 -2.57 -0.06
N ASN A 490 16.89 -2.81 -0.04
CA ASN A 490 15.88 -1.80 -0.29
C ASN A 490 15.79 -0.92 0.95
N VAL A 491 16.67 0.08 1.01
CA VAL A 491 16.41 1.24 1.85
C VAL A 491 15.16 1.87 1.24
N LYS A 492 14.00 1.72 1.89
CA LYS A 492 12.80 2.51 1.60
C LYS A 492 13.17 4.00 1.74
N THR A 493 13.70 4.60 0.69
CA THR A 493 13.87 6.04 0.59
C THR A 493 12.51 6.61 0.21
N SER A 494 11.83 7.20 1.20
CA SER A 494 10.68 8.11 1.06
C SER A 494 9.48 7.65 0.21
N VAL A 495 8.36 7.39 0.90
CA VAL A 495 6.96 7.72 0.57
C VAL A 495 6.59 7.85 -0.92
N ASN A 496 5.96 6.77 -1.44
CA ASN A 496 5.05 6.67 -2.60
C ASN A 496 5.41 5.69 -3.73
N ASP A 497 6.50 4.93 -3.64
CA ASP A 497 6.77 3.89 -4.64
C ASP A 497 6.19 2.54 -4.19
N SER A 498 4.89 2.35 -4.42
CA SER A 498 4.24 1.03 -4.35
C SER A 498 4.61 0.13 -5.53
N ASP A 499 5.35 0.65 -6.51
CA ASP A 499 5.92 -0.09 -7.63
C ASP A 499 7.44 -0.07 -7.53
N SER A 500 8.01 -0.74 -6.51
CA SER A 500 9.43 -1.08 -6.55
C SER A 500 9.61 -2.16 -7.64
N ILE A 501 9.69 -1.70 -8.89
CA ILE A 501 10.14 -2.50 -10.03
C ILE A 501 11.40 -3.20 -9.55
N GLU A 502 11.35 -4.54 -9.48
CA GLU A 502 12.48 -5.40 -9.19
C GLU A 502 13.68 -4.88 -10.00
N GLU A 503 14.63 -4.24 -9.32
CA GLU A 503 15.80 -3.65 -9.95
C GLU A 503 16.67 -4.78 -10.50
N LEU A 504 16.37 -5.15 -11.75
CA LEU A 504 17.11 -5.95 -12.70
C LEU A 504 17.93 -7.15 -12.16
N ASN A 505 17.46 -8.32 -12.58
CA ASN A 505 18.23 -9.51 -12.94
C ASN A 505 19.28 -9.97 -11.90
N GLU A 506 18.79 -10.70 -10.90
CA GLU A 506 19.58 -11.61 -10.04
C GLU A 506 20.40 -12.67 -10.82
N HIS A 507 20.27 -12.72 -12.14
CA HIS A 507 20.82 -13.78 -13.00
C HIS A 507 22.13 -13.42 -13.72
N ASP A 508 22.59 -12.16 -13.67
CA ASP A 508 23.89 -11.81 -14.24
C ASP A 508 25.04 -12.19 -13.28
N PRO A 509 26.09 -12.89 -13.74
CA PRO A 509 27.16 -13.38 -12.89
C PRO A 509 27.95 -12.23 -12.27
N ILE A 510 28.36 -12.39 -11.02
CA ILE A 510 29.21 -11.42 -10.30
C ILE A 510 30.56 -11.27 -11.00
N SER A 511 31.10 -10.07 -10.94
CA SER A 511 32.34 -9.72 -11.61
C SER A 511 33.56 -9.88 -10.72
N LEU A 512 34.58 -10.59 -11.21
CA LEU A 512 35.91 -10.64 -10.62
C LEU A 512 36.70 -9.42 -11.10
N ILE A 513 36.94 -8.46 -10.22
CA ILE A 513 37.67 -7.22 -10.52
C ILE A 513 39.19 -7.39 -10.39
N GLY A 514 39.66 -8.48 -9.76
CA GLY A 514 41.07 -8.82 -9.87
C GLY A 514 41.51 -10.08 -9.16
N LEU A 515 42.66 -10.56 -9.62
CA LEU A 515 43.28 -11.82 -9.24
C LEU A 515 44.78 -11.58 -9.14
N ARG A 516 45.35 -11.75 -7.94
CA ARG A 516 46.80 -11.59 -7.71
C ARG A 516 47.36 -12.78 -6.93
N PRO A 517 48.41 -13.45 -7.44
CA PRO A 517 49.03 -14.55 -6.71
C PRO A 517 49.84 -14.04 -5.52
N PHE A 518 49.68 -14.69 -4.37
CA PHE A 518 50.57 -14.52 -3.21
C PHE A 518 50.98 -15.91 -2.73
N LEU A 519 52.28 -16.08 -2.44
CA LEU A 519 52.83 -17.36 -2.02
C LEU A 519 52.92 -17.44 -0.50
N GLY A 520 52.72 -18.64 0.04
CA GLY A 520 52.96 -18.93 1.45
C GLY A 520 52.01 -18.24 2.44
N VAL A 521 50.91 -17.62 1.99
CA VAL A 521 49.95 -16.95 2.88
C VAL A 521 49.28 -17.98 3.78
N LYS A 522 49.39 -17.77 5.09
CA LYS A 522 48.78 -18.60 6.13
C LYS A 522 47.52 -17.98 6.72
N LYS A 523 47.42 -16.65 6.70
CA LYS A 523 46.29 -15.93 7.29
C LYS A 523 46.01 -14.62 6.59
N MET A 524 44.73 -14.30 6.43
CA MET A 524 44.25 -13.00 5.95
C MET A 524 43.50 -12.29 7.07
N LEU A 525 43.79 -11.00 7.27
CA LEU A 525 43.17 -10.13 8.26
C LEU A 525 42.67 -8.86 7.58
N GLN A 526 41.46 -8.43 7.93
CA GLN A 526 40.90 -7.18 7.45
C GLN A 526 41.10 -6.06 8.48
N ALA A 527 41.73 -4.96 8.07
CA ALA A 527 41.74 -3.71 8.82
C ALA A 527 40.76 -2.70 8.17
N THR A 528 40.69 -1.47 8.67
CA THR A 528 39.73 -0.49 8.15
C THR A 528 40.12 0.00 6.74
N LYS A 529 41.40 0.27 6.51
CA LYS A 529 41.95 0.87 5.29
C LYS A 529 42.83 -0.08 4.49
N CYS A 530 43.14 -1.26 5.02
CA CYS A 530 44.00 -2.22 4.36
C CYS A 530 43.61 -3.67 4.63
N LEU A 531 43.99 -4.54 3.70
CA LEU A 531 43.96 -5.98 3.84
C LEU A 531 45.37 -6.48 4.18
N VAL A 532 45.51 -7.28 5.24
CA VAL A 532 46.80 -7.78 5.70
C VAL A 532 46.91 -9.28 5.45
N LEU A 533 47.93 -9.71 4.70
CA LEU A 533 48.25 -11.11 4.46
C LEU A 533 49.50 -11.48 5.26
N LEU A 534 49.44 -12.53 6.07
CA LEU A 534 50.59 -13.09 6.78
C LEU A 534 51.08 -14.30 6.00
N ALA A 535 52.31 -14.22 5.50
CA ALA A 535 52.94 -15.27 4.71
C ALA A 535 54.17 -15.84 5.41
N SER A 536 54.41 -17.12 5.17
CA SER A 536 55.55 -17.87 5.69
C SER A 536 56.28 -18.55 4.54
N ASP A 537 57.60 -18.42 4.53
CA ASP A 537 58.50 -19.06 3.57
C ASP A 537 59.72 -19.63 4.30
N GLU A 538 59.86 -20.96 4.26
CA GLU A 538 60.83 -21.83 4.97
C GLU A 538 61.09 -21.48 6.45
N ASP A 539 61.79 -20.37 6.73
CA ASP A 539 62.17 -19.88 8.07
C ASP A 539 61.83 -18.39 8.33
N SER A 540 61.18 -17.72 7.39
CA SER A 540 60.86 -16.29 7.47
C SER A 540 59.36 -16.03 7.40
N TRP A 541 58.88 -15.11 8.23
CA TRP A 541 57.52 -14.62 8.17
C TRP A 541 57.51 -13.19 7.63
N THR A 542 56.59 -12.92 6.72
CA THR A 542 56.38 -11.60 6.14
C THR A 542 54.91 -11.25 6.21
N PHE A 543 54.62 -9.96 6.32
CA PHE A 543 53.27 -9.47 6.14
C PHE A 543 53.20 -8.58 4.89
N TYR A 544 52.09 -8.66 4.19
CA TYR A 544 51.70 -7.78 3.10
C TYR A 544 50.53 -6.92 3.59
N SER A 545 50.68 -5.60 3.57
CA SER A 545 49.57 -4.67 3.81
C SER A 545 49.17 -4.04 2.48
N LEU A 546 47.96 -4.36 2.03
CA LEU A 546 47.38 -3.92 0.77
C LEU A 546 46.37 -2.81 1.07
N THR A 547 46.66 -1.59 0.64
CA THR A 547 45.78 -0.43 0.86
C THR A 547 44.55 -0.53 -0.04
N LEU A 548 43.37 -0.50 0.58
CA LEU A 548 42.09 -0.58 -0.11
C LEU A 548 41.79 0.73 -0.86
N PRO A 549 41.29 0.66 -2.10
CA PRO A 549 40.87 1.84 -2.88
C PRO A 549 39.60 2.45 -2.30
N ARG A 550 39.31 3.69 -2.67
CA ARG A 550 38.01 4.28 -2.35
C ARG A 550 36.96 3.79 -3.35
N PRO A 551 35.67 3.75 -2.99
CA PRO A 551 34.60 3.36 -3.92
C PRO A 551 34.57 4.21 -5.20
N GLU A 552 34.97 5.48 -5.11
CA GLU A 552 35.08 6.39 -6.25
C GLU A 552 36.17 5.96 -7.25
N ASP A 553 37.31 5.45 -6.75
CA ASP A 553 38.41 4.96 -7.58
C ASP A 553 37.95 3.70 -8.35
N ILE A 554 37.30 2.77 -7.65
CA ILE A 554 36.73 1.55 -8.26
C ILE A 554 35.69 1.92 -9.33
N TYR A 555 34.82 2.89 -9.05
CA TYR A 555 33.81 3.38 -10.00
C TYR A 555 34.47 3.89 -11.30
N HIS A 556 35.52 4.71 -11.19
CA HIS A 556 36.21 5.25 -12.36
C HIS A 556 36.92 4.18 -13.18
N ASP A 557 37.58 3.22 -12.53
CA ASP A 557 38.23 2.10 -13.22
C ASP A 557 37.21 1.22 -13.96
N ILE A 558 36.08 0.88 -13.33
CA ILE A 558 35.02 0.11 -13.98
C ILE A 558 34.42 0.90 -15.15
N LEU A 559 34.24 2.22 -15.01
CA LEU A 559 33.72 3.08 -16.07
C LEU A 559 34.67 3.15 -17.27
N GLU A 560 35.98 3.25 -17.03
CA GLU A 560 36.99 3.22 -18.10
C GLU A 560 36.96 1.87 -18.85
N ALA A 561 36.90 0.76 -18.10
CA ALA A 561 36.73 -0.56 -18.68
C ALA A 561 35.41 -0.69 -19.47
N ALA A 562 34.31 -0.13 -18.96
CA ALA A 562 33.03 -0.12 -19.63
C ALA A 562 33.08 0.63 -20.97
N ASN A 563 33.67 1.83 -20.99
CA ASN A 563 33.73 2.67 -22.19
C ASN A 563 34.43 1.98 -23.37
N ASN A 564 35.41 1.11 -23.11
CA ASN A 564 36.07 0.31 -24.14
C ASN A 564 35.12 -0.68 -24.84
N HIS A 565 34.06 -1.11 -24.15
CA HIS A 565 33.06 -2.05 -24.66
C HIS A 565 31.79 -1.41 -25.21
N LYS A 566 31.65 -0.08 -25.12
CA LYS A 566 30.44 0.66 -25.51
C LYS A 566 29.96 0.36 -26.93
N ILE A 567 30.88 0.19 -27.87
CA ILE A 567 30.58 -0.09 -29.29
C ILE A 567 30.69 -1.59 -29.58
N SER A 568 31.65 -2.30 -28.98
CA SER A 568 31.93 -3.70 -29.31
C SER A 568 30.95 -4.70 -28.68
N SER A 569 30.44 -4.41 -27.47
CA SER A 569 29.54 -5.30 -26.72
C SER A 569 28.62 -4.49 -25.80
N PRO A 570 27.43 -4.09 -26.27
CA PRO A 570 26.46 -3.34 -25.45
C PRO A 570 26.04 -4.07 -24.17
N ALA A 571 25.92 -5.40 -24.21
CA ALA A 571 25.59 -6.21 -23.04
C ALA A 571 26.68 -6.16 -21.95
N THR A 572 27.96 -6.19 -22.35
CA THR A 572 29.07 -6.02 -21.41
C THR A 572 29.11 -4.60 -20.85
N TYR A 573 28.85 -3.59 -21.69
CA TYR A 573 28.75 -2.19 -21.24
C TYR A 573 27.65 -2.00 -20.20
N LYS A 574 26.44 -2.55 -20.43
CA LYS A 574 25.32 -2.55 -19.46
C LYS A 574 25.73 -3.15 -18.12
N HIS A 575 26.33 -4.33 -18.17
CA HIS A 575 26.77 -5.07 -16.98
C HIS A 575 27.78 -4.26 -16.16
N LEU A 576 28.81 -3.70 -16.81
CA LEU A 576 29.84 -2.92 -16.12
C LEU A 576 29.29 -1.60 -15.55
N LEU A 577 28.41 -0.91 -16.29
CA LEU A 577 27.72 0.28 -15.77
C LEU A 577 26.90 -0.05 -14.53
N TYR A 578 26.21 -1.20 -14.52
CA TYR A 578 25.41 -1.65 -13.39
C TYR A 578 26.29 -1.99 -12.18
N GLU A 579 27.39 -2.72 -12.37
CA GLU A 579 28.36 -3.01 -11.30
C GLU A 579 28.95 -1.72 -10.69
N ALA A 580 29.31 -0.76 -11.54
CA ALA A 580 29.81 0.54 -11.11
C ALA A 580 28.75 1.33 -10.29
N HIS A 581 27.49 1.26 -10.72
CA HIS A 581 26.37 1.87 -10.01
C HIS A 581 26.14 1.22 -8.64
N ILE A 582 26.18 -0.12 -8.54
CA ILE A 582 26.03 -0.84 -7.27
C ILE A 582 27.12 -0.44 -6.28
N VAL A 583 28.39 -0.34 -6.71
CA VAL A 583 29.50 0.09 -5.86
C VAL A 583 29.21 1.47 -5.23
N LEU A 584 28.75 2.43 -6.03
CA LEU A 584 28.41 3.77 -5.53
C LEU A 584 27.16 3.76 -4.64
N ARG A 585 26.15 2.96 -4.98
CA ARG A 585 24.92 2.83 -4.18
C ARG A 585 25.22 2.26 -2.80
N LEU A 586 25.95 1.14 -2.75
CA LEU A 586 26.38 0.53 -1.49
C LEU A 586 27.19 1.52 -0.67
N ALA A 587 28.15 2.21 -1.29
CA ALA A 587 28.94 3.23 -0.62
C ALA A 587 28.07 4.36 -0.07
N LYS A 588 27.06 4.83 -0.80
CA LYS A 588 26.19 5.95 -0.40
C LYS A 588 25.23 5.56 0.72
N ASP A 589 24.55 4.43 0.59
CA ASP A 589 23.41 4.09 1.45
C ASP A 589 23.84 3.33 2.71
N ILE A 590 24.91 2.53 2.61
CA ILE A 590 25.34 1.59 3.65
C ILE A 590 26.79 1.86 4.08
N ILE A 591 27.04 1.74 5.38
CA ILE A 591 28.39 1.66 5.94
C ILE A 591 28.47 0.40 6.82
N PHE A 592 29.43 -0.48 6.56
CA PHE A 592 29.81 -1.48 7.57
C PHE A 592 30.57 -0.80 8.70
N TYR A 593 30.31 -1.24 9.94
CA TYR A 593 30.95 -0.65 11.11
C TYR A 593 32.47 -0.50 10.96
N SER A 594 32.96 0.70 11.21
CA SER A 594 34.37 1.03 11.43
C SER A 594 34.43 2.05 12.58
N SER A 595 35.49 1.97 13.39
CA SER A 595 35.79 2.88 14.51
C SER A 595 35.67 4.38 14.17
N ASN A 596 35.82 4.75 12.89
CA ASN A 596 35.76 6.12 12.39
C ASN A 596 34.43 6.53 11.77
N ALA A 597 33.43 5.63 11.70
CA ALA A 597 32.10 5.98 11.21
C ALA A 597 31.46 6.95 12.23
N THR A 598 31.77 8.24 12.08
CA THR A 598 31.13 9.33 12.79
C THR A 598 29.72 9.45 12.22
N PHE A 599 28.81 8.64 12.74
CA PHE A 599 27.39 8.71 12.38
C PHE A 599 26.76 10.08 12.73
N SER A 600 27.49 11.01 13.39
CA SER A 600 27.05 12.36 13.73
C SER A 600 28.02 13.50 13.35
N GLU A 601 27.43 14.55 12.76
CA GLU A 601 27.82 15.97 12.62
C GLU A 601 29.06 16.40 11.83
N ASN A 602 30.13 15.60 11.70
CA ASN A 602 31.39 16.06 11.07
C ASN A 602 32.01 15.08 10.06
N ILE A 603 31.22 14.27 9.35
CA ILE A 603 31.71 13.75 8.07
C ILE A 603 31.72 14.94 7.13
N ASP A 604 32.84 15.24 6.47
CA ASP A 604 32.95 16.35 5.53
C ASP A 604 31.74 16.31 4.59
N ASP A 605 30.79 17.25 4.75
CA ASP A 605 29.60 17.39 3.88
C ASP A 605 30.01 17.37 2.40
N ILE A 606 31.25 17.80 2.12
CA ILE A 606 31.92 17.75 0.83
C ILE A 606 32.06 16.32 0.28
N LEU A 607 32.55 15.35 1.07
CA LEU A 607 32.72 13.96 0.60
C LEU A 607 31.37 13.27 0.35
N ILE A 608 30.39 13.49 1.23
CA ILE A 608 29.02 12.97 1.03
C ILE A 608 28.43 13.60 -0.24
N SER A 609 28.57 14.92 -0.42
CA SER A 609 28.09 15.60 -1.62
C SER A 609 28.78 15.13 -2.90
N HIS A 610 30.08 14.78 -2.83
CA HIS A 610 30.82 14.28 -3.98
C HIS A 610 30.32 12.88 -4.38
N LEU A 611 30.16 11.98 -3.41
CA LEU A 611 29.62 10.65 -3.64
C LEU A 611 28.17 10.70 -4.16
N ASP A 612 27.34 11.58 -3.60
CA ASP A 612 25.97 11.82 -4.07
C ASP A 612 25.94 12.32 -5.52
N ASN A 613 26.87 13.20 -5.90
CA ASN A 613 27.00 13.69 -7.26
C ASN A 613 27.42 12.57 -8.22
N LEU A 614 28.40 11.74 -7.84
CA LEU A 614 28.82 10.58 -8.65
C LEU A 614 27.69 9.55 -8.77
N TYR A 615 26.93 9.31 -7.70
CA TYR A 615 25.76 8.43 -7.73
C TYR A 615 24.69 8.96 -8.69
N ARG A 616 24.34 10.25 -8.62
CA ARG A 616 23.39 10.87 -9.57
C ARG A 616 23.89 10.79 -11.02
N GLN A 617 25.20 10.94 -11.24
CA GLN A 617 25.80 10.78 -12.56
C GLN A 617 25.70 9.34 -13.06
N SER A 618 25.93 8.34 -12.20
CA SER A 618 25.79 6.92 -12.58
C SER A 618 24.34 6.57 -12.92
N CYS A 619 23.36 7.07 -12.15
CA CYS A 619 21.94 6.96 -12.47
C CYS A 619 21.63 7.58 -13.85
N ALA A 620 22.13 8.79 -14.11
CA ALA A 620 21.91 9.44 -15.41
C ALA A 620 22.53 8.67 -16.58
N LEU A 621 23.70 8.04 -16.39
CA LEU A 621 24.34 7.19 -17.42
C LEU A 621 23.56 5.89 -17.67
N LEU A 622 22.99 5.27 -16.63
CA LEU A 622 22.09 4.13 -16.79
C LEU A 622 20.80 4.55 -17.52
N GLY A 623 20.20 5.68 -17.13
CA GLY A 623 19.05 6.26 -17.84
C GLY A 623 19.33 6.48 -19.33
N ASP A 624 20.50 7.06 -19.66
CA ASP A 624 20.96 7.25 -21.04
C ASP A 624 21.15 5.93 -21.80
N TYR A 625 21.59 4.87 -21.12
CA TYR A 625 21.70 3.55 -21.75
C TYR A 625 20.32 2.94 -22.03
N TYR A 626 19.43 2.96 -21.04
CA TYR A 626 18.09 2.36 -21.15
C TYR A 626 17.21 3.05 -22.20
N ILE A 627 17.27 4.38 -22.30
CA ILE A 627 16.50 5.12 -23.31
C ILE A 627 16.98 4.84 -24.74
N LEU A 628 18.28 4.53 -24.91
CA LEU A 628 18.91 4.17 -26.17
C LEU A 628 18.81 2.66 -26.50
N SER A 629 18.27 1.85 -25.57
CA SER A 629 18.15 0.39 -25.77
C SER A 629 17.21 0.05 -26.92
N GLU A 630 17.52 -1.01 -27.66
CA GLU A 630 16.64 -1.53 -28.72
C GLU A 630 15.44 -2.30 -28.14
N SER A 631 15.52 -2.74 -26.88
CA SER A 631 14.44 -3.50 -26.23
C SER A 631 13.37 -2.57 -25.64
N THR A 632 12.11 -2.82 -25.98
CA THR A 632 10.96 -2.06 -25.46
C THR A 632 10.80 -2.20 -23.94
N SER A 633 11.15 -3.36 -23.38
CA SER A 633 11.08 -3.63 -21.94
C SER A 633 12.09 -2.82 -21.12
N ASP A 634 13.19 -2.41 -21.75
CA ASP A 634 14.27 -1.68 -21.09
C ASP A 634 13.91 -0.19 -20.91
N TRP A 635 12.97 0.35 -21.69
CA TRP A 635 12.68 1.78 -21.72
C TRP A 635 12.06 2.31 -20.42
N HIS A 636 11.24 1.52 -19.73
CA HIS A 636 10.64 1.89 -18.45
C HIS A 636 11.68 2.15 -17.35
N PHE A 637 12.80 1.41 -17.38
CA PHE A 637 13.90 1.63 -16.43
C PHE A 637 14.57 3.00 -16.62
N SER A 638 14.50 3.59 -17.83
CA SER A 638 15.10 4.91 -18.06
C SER A 638 14.45 5.99 -17.18
N THR A 639 13.13 5.98 -17.05
CA THR A 639 12.37 6.91 -16.21
C THR A 639 12.77 6.76 -14.74
N HIS A 640 12.85 5.52 -14.24
CA HIS A 640 13.30 5.22 -12.87
C HIS A 640 14.69 5.80 -12.59
N TYR A 641 15.68 5.50 -13.44
CA TYR A 641 17.04 5.97 -13.24
C TYR A 641 17.18 7.50 -13.41
N TYR A 642 16.41 8.15 -14.29
CA TYR A 642 16.40 9.61 -14.37
C TYR A 642 15.78 10.27 -13.12
N ASN A 643 14.74 9.66 -12.55
CA ASN A 643 14.16 10.10 -11.28
C ASN A 643 15.16 9.95 -10.13
N LEU A 644 15.88 8.82 -10.04
CA LEU A 644 16.96 8.61 -9.06
C LEU A 644 18.12 9.61 -9.23
N ALA A 645 18.41 10.04 -10.46
CA ALA A 645 19.38 11.10 -10.72
C ALA A 645 18.90 12.50 -10.28
N GLY A 646 17.59 12.66 -10.04
CA GLY A 646 16.94 13.94 -9.78
C GLY A 646 16.89 14.84 -11.02
N LEU A 647 16.89 14.25 -12.22
CA LEU A 647 16.84 14.98 -13.48
C LEU A 647 15.39 15.20 -13.92
N LYS A 648 15.06 16.46 -14.25
CA LYS A 648 13.76 16.85 -14.80
C LYS A 648 13.70 16.57 -16.30
N ALA A 649 12.50 16.38 -16.84
CA ALA A 649 12.29 16.01 -18.24
C ALA A 649 13.01 16.95 -19.24
N HIS A 650 12.92 18.27 -19.05
CA HIS A 650 13.59 19.24 -19.94
C HIS A 650 15.12 19.11 -19.93
N VAL A 651 15.72 18.81 -18.76
CA VAL A 651 17.17 18.57 -18.65
C VAL A 651 17.55 17.28 -19.35
N VAL A 652 16.74 16.23 -19.25
CA VAL A 652 16.98 14.96 -19.96
C VAL A 652 16.99 15.20 -21.47
N LEU A 653 16.00 15.91 -22.03
CA LEU A 653 15.95 16.21 -23.46
C LEU A 653 17.16 17.01 -23.98
N SER A 654 17.75 17.85 -23.14
CA SER A 654 18.96 18.62 -23.50
C SER A 654 20.23 17.75 -23.61
N ARG A 655 20.20 16.48 -23.19
CA ARG A 655 21.35 15.58 -23.22
C ARG A 655 21.63 15.07 -24.64
N LYS A 656 22.90 14.74 -24.89
CA LYS A 656 23.36 14.31 -26.21
C LYS A 656 22.70 12.99 -26.63
N ASN A 657 22.29 12.89 -27.90
CA ASN A 657 21.73 11.71 -28.54
C ASN A 657 20.34 11.24 -28.04
N ILE A 658 19.67 11.99 -27.16
CA ILE A 658 18.35 11.62 -26.65
C ILE A 658 17.21 11.94 -27.62
N ASN A 659 17.32 13.02 -28.40
CA ASN A 659 16.27 13.45 -29.34
C ASN A 659 15.91 12.42 -30.43
N CYS A 660 16.78 11.43 -30.66
CA CYS A 660 16.56 10.34 -31.62
C CYS A 660 16.46 8.96 -30.93
N ALA A 661 16.34 8.93 -29.60
CA ALA A 661 16.33 7.68 -28.84
C ALA A 661 15.00 6.92 -29.03
N PRO A 662 15.03 5.59 -29.19
CA PRO A 662 13.83 4.79 -29.41
C PRO A 662 12.87 4.82 -28.21
N GLY A 663 13.39 4.82 -26.97
CA GLY A 663 12.60 4.88 -25.74
C GLY A 663 12.09 6.27 -25.35
N LEU A 664 12.38 7.29 -26.16
CA LEU A 664 12.05 8.69 -25.86
C LEU A 664 10.55 8.94 -25.69
N VAL A 665 9.75 8.31 -26.54
CA VAL A 665 8.29 8.44 -26.50
C VAL A 665 7.75 7.87 -25.19
N THR A 666 8.25 6.71 -24.74
CA THR A 666 7.83 6.09 -23.48
C THR A 666 8.22 6.95 -22.29
N PHE A 667 9.46 7.42 -22.24
CA PHE A 667 9.95 8.33 -21.20
C PHE A 667 9.12 9.62 -21.13
N LEU A 668 8.85 10.27 -22.27
CA LEU A 668 8.02 11.48 -22.32
C LEU A 668 6.58 11.20 -21.93
N SER A 669 6.04 10.05 -22.32
CA SER A 669 4.67 9.67 -21.97
C SER A 669 4.51 9.52 -20.46
N GLU A 670 5.43 8.80 -19.80
CA GLU A 670 5.43 8.66 -18.34
C GLU A 670 5.70 9.98 -17.61
N SER A 671 6.64 10.78 -18.12
CA SER A 671 6.95 12.09 -17.56
C SER A 671 5.72 13.01 -17.61
N LEU A 672 5.02 13.08 -18.75
CA LEU A 672 3.85 13.94 -18.93
C LEU A 672 2.63 13.52 -18.10
N LEU A 673 2.58 12.27 -17.62
CA LEU A 673 1.56 11.80 -16.68
C LEU A 673 1.85 12.27 -15.24
N ASN A 674 3.12 12.42 -14.88
CA ASN A 674 3.55 12.74 -13.51
C ASN A 674 3.83 14.24 -13.27
N ILE A 675 4.10 15.02 -14.33
CA ILE A 675 4.35 16.47 -14.18
C ILE A 675 3.05 17.19 -13.74
N GLN A 676 3.20 18.27 -12.97
CA GLN A 676 2.13 19.21 -12.63
C GLN A 676 2.37 20.59 -13.29
N THR A 677 1.32 21.40 -13.41
CA THR A 677 1.42 22.77 -13.94
C THR A 677 2.38 23.62 -13.11
N GLY A 678 3.36 24.25 -13.76
CA GLY A 678 4.37 25.05 -13.08
C GLY A 678 5.64 25.26 -13.91
N PRO A 679 6.72 25.79 -13.30
CA PRO A 679 7.92 26.22 -14.03
C PRO A 679 8.64 25.08 -14.78
N GLU A 680 8.42 23.84 -14.35
CA GLU A 680 8.97 22.66 -15.03
C GLU A 680 8.25 22.33 -16.34
N ALA A 681 6.92 22.42 -16.35
CA ALA A 681 6.13 22.27 -17.57
C ALA A 681 6.43 23.44 -18.53
N ASP A 682 6.51 24.67 -18.02
CA ASP A 682 6.87 25.86 -18.80
C ASP A 682 8.20 25.68 -19.53
N ALA A 683 9.25 25.27 -18.82
CA ALA A 683 10.57 25.03 -19.40
C ALA A 683 10.53 23.94 -20.49
N LEU A 684 9.80 22.85 -20.25
CA LEU A 684 9.69 21.73 -21.18
C LEU A 684 9.09 22.15 -22.53
N PHE A 685 7.95 22.86 -22.50
CA PHE A 685 7.24 23.26 -23.72
C PHE A 685 7.82 24.51 -24.40
N GLN A 686 8.58 25.36 -23.68
CA GLN A 686 9.30 26.49 -24.26
C GLN A 686 10.58 26.06 -24.98
N GLU A 687 11.34 25.14 -24.38
CA GLU A 687 12.65 24.74 -24.92
C GLU A 687 12.55 23.67 -26.02
N HIS A 688 11.52 22.82 -26.00
CA HIS A 688 11.42 21.65 -26.87
C HIS A 688 10.05 21.53 -27.56
N ASN A 689 10.03 21.07 -28.82
CA ASN A 689 8.78 20.85 -29.55
C ASN A 689 8.22 19.43 -29.28
N ILE A 690 7.68 19.25 -28.07
CA ILE A 690 7.18 17.96 -27.56
C ILE A 690 6.18 17.30 -28.51
N VAL A 691 5.32 18.08 -29.17
CA VAL A 691 4.30 17.56 -30.09
C VAL A 691 4.93 16.87 -31.29
N GLU A 692 5.97 17.45 -31.91
CA GLU A 692 6.66 16.81 -33.04
C GLU A 692 7.37 15.52 -32.63
N MET A 693 7.89 15.47 -31.41
CA MET A 693 8.56 14.28 -30.88
C MET A 693 7.56 13.14 -30.62
N LEU A 694 6.35 13.48 -30.18
CA LEU A 694 5.26 12.52 -29.93
C LEU A 694 4.52 12.08 -31.20
N ILE A 695 4.58 12.83 -32.32
CA ILE A 695 3.99 12.41 -33.60
C ILE A 695 4.66 11.12 -34.12
N ASN A 696 5.93 10.89 -33.76
CA ASN A 696 6.64 9.66 -34.09
C ASN A 696 6.13 8.43 -33.30
N ALA A 697 5.29 8.64 -32.28
CA ALA A 697 4.63 7.57 -31.53
C ALA A 697 3.51 6.90 -32.34
N GLU A 698 3.16 5.68 -31.96
CA GLU A 698 1.94 5.04 -32.47
C GLU A 698 0.71 5.91 -32.18
N LYS A 699 -0.20 5.99 -33.15
CA LYS A 699 -1.40 6.86 -33.08
C LYS A 699 -2.23 6.62 -31.83
N ASP A 700 -2.35 5.37 -31.41
CA ASP A 700 -3.14 4.97 -30.24
C ASP A 700 -2.49 5.41 -28.92
N ASN A 701 -1.15 5.43 -28.84
CA ASN A 701 -0.43 5.89 -27.65
C ASN A 701 -0.54 7.41 -27.49
N LEU A 702 -0.49 8.17 -28.59
CA LEU A 702 -0.74 9.61 -28.55
C LEU A 702 -2.18 9.92 -28.08
N LEU A 703 -3.19 9.18 -28.55
CA LEU A 703 -4.57 9.38 -28.11
C LEU A 703 -4.74 9.08 -26.62
N LYS A 704 -4.15 7.99 -26.12
CA LYS A 704 -4.14 7.67 -24.68
C LYS A 704 -3.49 8.79 -23.87
N LEU A 705 -2.36 9.32 -24.34
CA LEU A 705 -1.64 10.40 -23.68
C LEU A 705 -2.44 11.71 -23.65
N ILE A 706 -3.10 12.09 -24.75
CA ILE A 706 -3.97 13.28 -24.81
C ILE A 706 -5.12 13.17 -23.81
N LEU A 707 -5.69 11.98 -23.65
CA LEU A 707 -6.77 11.72 -22.69
C LEU A 707 -6.24 11.78 -21.24
N ALA A 708 -5.09 11.18 -20.97
CA ALA A 708 -4.57 11.05 -19.62
C ALA A 708 -3.83 12.31 -19.10
N SER A 709 -3.04 13.00 -19.92
CA SER A 709 -2.23 14.15 -19.49
C SER A 709 -2.97 15.50 -19.65
N PRO A 710 -3.30 16.21 -18.55
CA PRO A 710 -3.91 17.54 -18.62
C PRO A 710 -2.95 18.61 -19.16
N ILE A 711 -1.66 18.51 -18.84
CA ILE A 711 -0.64 19.50 -19.24
C ILE A 711 -0.47 19.49 -20.76
N LEU A 712 -0.45 18.31 -21.38
CA LEU A 712 -0.35 18.23 -22.83
C LEU A 712 -1.52 18.95 -23.51
N ARG A 713 -2.73 18.87 -22.93
CA ARG A 713 -3.90 19.60 -23.44
C ARG A 713 -3.79 21.10 -23.25
N GLU A 714 -3.19 21.57 -22.18
CA GLU A 714 -3.03 23.01 -21.87
C GLU A 714 -2.00 23.69 -22.77
N TYR A 715 -0.82 23.08 -22.98
CA TYR A 715 0.30 23.73 -23.68
C TYR A 715 0.31 23.47 -25.21
N ALA A 716 -0.35 22.41 -25.67
CA ALA A 716 -0.28 21.98 -27.08
C ALA A 716 -1.64 21.95 -27.81
N THR A 717 -2.67 22.64 -27.29
CA THR A 717 -4.06 22.52 -27.75
C THR A 717 -4.23 22.68 -29.26
N ASP A 718 -3.82 23.82 -29.83
CA ASP A 718 -4.02 24.12 -31.26
C ASP A 718 -3.19 23.21 -32.18
N LYS A 719 -1.97 22.86 -31.78
CA LYS A 719 -1.11 21.94 -32.56
C LYS A 719 -1.74 20.55 -32.63
N LEU A 720 -2.25 20.04 -31.51
CA LEU A 720 -2.91 18.73 -31.43
C LEU A 720 -4.22 18.70 -32.22
N ILE A 721 -5.03 19.77 -32.16
CA ILE A 721 -6.25 19.88 -32.98
C ILE A 721 -5.90 19.75 -34.47
N ASN A 722 -4.90 20.48 -34.95
CA ASN A 722 -4.49 20.42 -36.36
C ASN A 722 -4.00 19.03 -36.79
N ILE A 723 -3.35 18.29 -35.90
CA ILE A 723 -2.88 16.92 -36.18
C ILE A 723 -4.06 15.94 -36.23
N LEU A 724 -4.94 15.99 -35.23
CA LEU A 724 -6.09 15.08 -35.13
C LEU A 724 -7.12 15.29 -36.23
N LEU A 725 -7.26 16.52 -36.76
CA LEU A 725 -8.10 16.80 -37.92
C LEU A 725 -7.64 16.11 -39.20
N ASN A 726 -6.36 15.75 -39.30
CA ASN A 726 -5.80 15.03 -40.45
C ASN A 726 -5.98 13.50 -40.32
N TRP A 727 -6.51 13.00 -39.20
CA TRP A 727 -6.68 11.57 -38.94
C TRP A 727 -8.11 11.10 -39.27
N GLN A 728 -8.29 9.78 -39.35
CA GLN A 728 -9.63 9.20 -39.48
C GLN A 728 -10.40 9.35 -38.16
N PHE A 729 -11.67 9.75 -38.25
CA PHE A 729 -12.54 9.96 -37.10
C PHE A 729 -13.03 8.64 -36.50
N ASN A 730 -12.31 8.13 -35.51
CA ASN A 730 -12.73 7.08 -34.59
C ASN A 730 -13.31 7.68 -33.29
N ASP A 731 -14.10 6.92 -32.53
CA ASP A 731 -14.71 7.43 -31.28
C ASP A 731 -13.67 7.95 -30.27
N MET A 732 -12.49 7.31 -30.17
CA MET A 732 -11.34 7.81 -29.37
C MET A 732 -10.80 9.16 -29.88
N THR A 733 -10.64 9.34 -31.19
CA THR A 733 -10.17 10.61 -31.78
C THR A 733 -11.19 11.73 -31.60
N ARG A 734 -12.50 11.40 -31.71
CA ARG A 734 -13.60 12.34 -31.49
C ARG A 734 -13.63 12.79 -30.04
N LEU A 735 -13.49 11.87 -29.08
CA LEU A 735 -13.44 12.21 -27.66
C LEU A 735 -12.23 13.10 -27.31
N ALA A 736 -11.04 12.77 -27.83
CA ALA A 736 -9.85 13.59 -27.65
C ALA A 736 -10.03 15.01 -28.25
N LEU A 737 -10.63 15.12 -29.44
CA LEU A 737 -10.97 16.41 -30.06
C LEU A 737 -11.99 17.20 -29.23
N VAL A 738 -13.00 16.56 -28.64
CA VAL A 738 -13.99 17.22 -27.77
C VAL A 738 -13.30 17.86 -26.57
N LEU A 739 -12.39 17.15 -25.89
CA LEU A 739 -11.63 17.70 -24.76
C LEU A 739 -10.76 18.89 -25.19
N LEU A 740 -10.07 18.79 -26.33
CA LEU A 740 -9.23 19.88 -26.85
C LEU A 740 -10.05 21.11 -27.30
N TYR A 741 -11.21 20.91 -27.93
CA TYR A 741 -12.10 22.01 -28.32
C TYR A 741 -12.72 22.73 -27.13
N ASN A 742 -13.03 22.00 -26.05
CA ASN A 742 -13.49 22.62 -24.81
C ASN A 742 -12.37 23.43 -24.15
N GLN A 743 -11.13 22.93 -24.12
CA GLN A 743 -9.98 23.69 -23.63
C GLN A 743 -9.70 24.96 -24.46
N ALA A 744 -9.98 24.93 -25.77
CA ALA A 744 -9.78 26.06 -26.69
C ALA A 744 -10.98 27.03 -26.75
N ASP A 745 -11.97 26.92 -25.86
CA ASP A 745 -13.21 27.70 -25.84
C ASP A 745 -14.06 27.60 -27.13
N ARG A 746 -13.95 26.50 -27.89
CA ARG A 746 -14.69 26.24 -29.16
C ARG A 746 -15.88 25.30 -28.95
N GLN A 747 -16.78 25.66 -28.03
CA GLN A 747 -17.94 24.83 -27.61
C GLN A 747 -18.81 24.33 -28.77
N SER A 748 -19.08 25.16 -29.78
CA SER A 748 -19.91 24.78 -30.92
C SER A 748 -19.34 23.65 -31.78
N HIS A 749 -18.01 23.47 -31.77
CA HIS A 749 -17.33 22.39 -32.49
C HIS A 749 -17.26 21.12 -31.65
N ALA A 750 -17.02 21.25 -30.34
CA ALA A 750 -17.10 20.15 -29.39
C ALA A 750 -18.49 19.47 -29.44
N GLU A 751 -19.55 20.28 -29.45
CA GLU A 751 -20.93 19.79 -29.58
C GLU A 751 -21.16 18.97 -30.86
N LYS A 752 -20.69 19.43 -32.02
CA LYS A 752 -20.89 18.70 -33.29
C LYS A 752 -20.15 17.36 -33.35
N ILE A 753 -19.00 17.26 -32.67
CA ILE A 753 -18.15 16.07 -32.69
C ILE A 753 -18.60 15.03 -31.65
N LEU A 754 -19.25 15.47 -30.57
CA LEU A 754 -19.77 14.61 -29.51
C LEU A 754 -21.06 13.88 -29.91
N GLU A 755 -21.90 14.47 -30.77
CA GLU A 755 -23.17 13.89 -31.24
C GLU A 755 -23.06 12.43 -31.75
N PRO A 756 -22.12 12.07 -32.66
CA PRO A 756 -22.03 10.71 -33.21
C PRO A 756 -21.41 9.67 -32.26
N ILE A 757 -20.90 10.06 -31.09
CA ILE A 757 -20.27 9.10 -30.15
C ILE A 757 -21.36 8.35 -29.37
N THR A 758 -21.18 7.04 -29.21
CA THR A 758 -22.12 6.20 -28.46
C THR A 758 -22.06 6.47 -26.96
N ASN A 759 -23.21 6.39 -26.28
CA ASN A 759 -23.28 6.64 -24.83
C ASN A 759 -22.47 5.62 -24.04
N HIS A 760 -22.47 4.35 -24.45
CA HIS A 760 -21.71 3.28 -23.80
C HIS A 760 -20.20 3.57 -23.76
N PHE A 761 -19.64 4.00 -24.89
CA PHE A 761 -18.22 4.33 -25.00
C PHE A 761 -17.81 5.54 -24.14
N ILE A 762 -18.63 6.61 -24.15
CA ILE A 762 -18.41 7.80 -23.30
C ILE A 762 -18.36 7.39 -21.83
N THR A 763 -19.34 6.60 -21.43
CA THR A 763 -19.49 6.10 -20.08
C THR A 763 -18.28 5.31 -19.60
N GLU A 764 -17.82 4.33 -20.38
CA GLU A 764 -16.64 3.51 -20.03
C GLU A 764 -15.37 4.37 -19.88
N LYS A 765 -15.14 5.32 -20.79
CA LYS A 765 -13.91 6.15 -20.77
C LYS A 765 -13.91 7.21 -19.68
N ILE A 766 -15.08 7.80 -19.36
CA ILE A 766 -15.18 8.79 -18.28
C ILE A 766 -15.07 8.10 -16.91
N LEU A 767 -15.60 6.90 -16.71
CA LEU A 767 -15.40 6.19 -15.43
C LEU A 767 -13.92 5.90 -15.15
N ASN A 768 -13.15 5.56 -16.18
CA ASN A 768 -11.70 5.42 -16.08
C ASN A 768 -10.97 6.74 -15.74
N ASN A 769 -11.55 7.91 -16.08
CA ASN A 769 -10.94 9.23 -15.90
C ASN A 769 -11.98 10.27 -15.42
N TRP A 770 -12.62 10.01 -14.28
CA TRP A 770 -13.75 10.81 -13.79
C TRP A 770 -13.37 12.26 -13.42
N SER A 771 -12.07 12.51 -13.21
CA SER A 771 -11.53 13.85 -12.96
C SER A 771 -11.84 14.85 -14.07
N TRP A 772 -12.07 14.39 -15.32
CA TRP A 772 -12.45 15.27 -16.44
C TRP A 772 -13.76 16.03 -16.21
N LEU A 773 -14.62 15.58 -15.31
CA LEU A 773 -15.90 16.22 -15.02
C LEU A 773 -15.75 17.46 -14.12
N PHE A 774 -14.60 17.65 -13.47
CA PHE A 774 -14.44 18.63 -12.40
C PHE A 774 -13.25 19.57 -12.64
N ASP A 775 -13.46 20.85 -12.39
CA ASP A 775 -12.41 21.88 -12.36
C ASP A 775 -12.19 22.36 -10.92
N VAL A 776 -10.92 22.56 -10.55
CA VAL A 776 -10.54 23.13 -9.25
C VAL A 776 -10.42 24.64 -9.39
N THR A 777 -11.48 25.38 -9.09
CA THR A 777 -11.44 26.84 -9.10
C THR A 777 -10.77 27.36 -7.83
N SER A 778 -9.66 28.09 -7.98
CA SER A 778 -9.11 28.90 -6.90
C SER A 778 -9.92 30.18 -6.76
N LEU A 779 -10.63 30.40 -5.64
CA LEU A 779 -10.83 31.75 -5.07
C LEU A 779 -11.46 31.75 -3.66
N GLN A 780 -10.82 32.57 -2.81
CA GLN A 780 -11.22 33.20 -1.55
C GLN A 780 -11.80 32.32 -0.42
N ASN A 781 -11.00 32.20 0.65
CA ASN A 781 -11.23 31.54 1.95
C ASN A 781 -10.86 30.05 2.02
N ASP A 782 -9.60 29.69 1.73
CA ASP A 782 -8.92 28.41 2.08
C ASP A 782 -9.67 27.08 1.80
N ILE A 783 -10.76 27.11 1.02
CA ILE A 783 -11.59 25.94 0.69
C ILE A 783 -11.96 26.05 -0.79
N ALA A 784 -11.15 25.44 -1.66
CA ALA A 784 -11.51 25.28 -3.07
C ALA A 784 -12.58 24.18 -3.17
N THR A 785 -13.84 24.57 -3.34
CA THR A 785 -14.89 23.61 -3.73
C THR A 785 -14.77 23.33 -5.22
N PRO A 786 -14.64 22.06 -5.66
CA PRO A 786 -14.61 21.74 -7.08
C PRO A 786 -15.93 22.13 -7.75
N THR A 787 -15.86 22.57 -9.00
CA THR A 787 -17.04 22.88 -9.83
C THR A 787 -17.02 21.99 -11.07
N PHE A 788 -18.14 21.90 -11.80
CA PHE A 788 -18.17 21.12 -13.04
C PHE A 788 -17.40 21.82 -14.16
N SER A 789 -16.62 21.03 -14.92
CA SER A 789 -15.87 21.52 -16.07
C SER A 789 -16.76 21.89 -17.25
N ASP A 790 -16.23 22.64 -18.21
CA ASP A 790 -16.97 22.94 -19.45
C ASP A 790 -17.24 21.68 -20.30
N PHE A 791 -16.41 20.63 -20.14
CA PHE A 791 -16.69 19.31 -20.70
C PHE A 791 -17.94 18.68 -20.05
N ALA A 792 -18.08 18.74 -18.72
CA ALA A 792 -19.29 18.31 -18.04
C ALA A 792 -20.52 19.11 -18.49
N GLY A 793 -20.38 20.43 -18.68
CA GLY A 793 -21.43 21.27 -19.25
C GLY A 793 -21.90 20.81 -20.64
N THR A 794 -20.95 20.45 -21.52
CA THR A 794 -21.23 19.91 -22.86
C THR A 794 -21.97 18.57 -22.80
N LEU A 795 -21.59 17.68 -21.87
CA LEU A 795 -22.27 16.41 -21.63
C LEU A 795 -23.70 16.60 -21.11
N MET A 796 -23.92 17.52 -20.17
CA MET A 796 -25.27 17.82 -19.65
C MET A 796 -26.23 18.30 -20.76
N LYS A 797 -25.70 19.02 -21.75
CA LYS A 797 -26.48 19.55 -22.88
C LYS A 797 -26.84 18.50 -23.92
N GLN A 798 -25.91 17.61 -24.29
CA GLN A 798 -26.13 16.65 -25.38
C GLN A 798 -26.43 15.22 -24.94
N LYS A 799 -25.85 14.76 -23.84
CA LYS A 799 -25.84 13.35 -23.40
C LYS A 799 -26.22 13.23 -21.92
N ARG A 800 -27.32 13.88 -21.53
CA ARG A 800 -27.78 14.01 -20.13
C ARG A 800 -27.97 12.68 -19.41
N THR A 801 -28.57 11.69 -20.08
CA THR A 801 -28.79 10.35 -19.51
C THR A 801 -27.48 9.64 -19.18
N ALA A 802 -26.49 9.72 -20.07
CA ALA A 802 -25.16 9.15 -19.84
C ALA A 802 -24.45 9.87 -18.68
N PHE A 803 -24.51 11.21 -18.64
CA PHE A 803 -23.92 12.01 -17.56
C PHE A 803 -24.50 11.66 -16.18
N SER A 804 -25.82 11.56 -16.08
CA SER A 804 -26.53 11.13 -14.86
C SER A 804 -26.05 9.76 -14.38
N TRP A 805 -26.01 8.77 -15.28
CA TRP A 805 -25.59 7.41 -14.97
C TRP A 805 -24.13 7.33 -14.51
N ILE A 806 -23.22 8.09 -15.14
CA ILE A 806 -21.81 8.17 -14.76
C ILE A 806 -21.68 8.69 -13.32
N LEU A 807 -22.37 9.78 -12.97
CA LEU A 807 -22.34 10.32 -11.61
C LEU A 807 -22.90 9.30 -10.59
N THR A 808 -23.98 8.60 -10.94
CA THR A 808 -24.53 7.54 -10.08
C THR A 808 -23.49 6.46 -9.79
N ARG A 809 -22.77 5.98 -10.82
CA ARG A 809 -21.67 5.01 -10.65
C ARG A 809 -20.52 5.55 -9.80
N ILE A 810 -20.13 6.81 -9.99
CA ILE A 810 -19.06 7.46 -9.20
C ILE A 810 -19.38 7.44 -7.70
N VAL A 811 -20.65 7.69 -7.33
CA VAL A 811 -21.10 7.63 -5.92
C VAL A 811 -21.19 6.19 -5.42
N GLU A 812 -21.71 5.26 -6.23
CA GLU A 812 -21.79 3.84 -5.85
C GLU A 812 -20.41 3.22 -5.60
N CYS A 813 -19.38 3.66 -6.33
CA CYS A 813 -17.99 3.22 -6.13
C CYS A 813 -17.24 4.00 -5.03
N GLU A 814 -17.96 4.80 -4.22
CA GLU A 814 -17.42 5.61 -3.11
C GLU A 814 -16.29 6.61 -3.46
N ALA A 815 -16.08 6.91 -4.74
CA ALA A 815 -15.05 7.86 -5.16
C ALA A 815 -15.37 9.30 -4.78
N ILE A 816 -16.66 9.69 -4.86
CA ILE A 816 -17.17 10.96 -4.34
C ILE A 816 -18.48 10.68 -3.60
N SER A 817 -18.63 11.23 -2.39
CA SER A 817 -19.88 11.08 -1.62
C SER A 817 -21.02 11.89 -2.25
N LEU A 818 -22.25 11.41 -2.06
CA LEU A 818 -23.47 12.09 -2.53
C LEU A 818 -23.54 13.55 -2.07
N ASP A 819 -23.22 13.81 -0.80
CA ASP A 819 -23.20 15.16 -0.21
C ASP A 819 -22.29 16.10 -1.02
N LYS A 820 -21.06 15.64 -1.33
CA LYS A 820 -20.10 16.41 -2.11
C LYS A 820 -20.62 16.69 -3.52
N ILE A 821 -21.23 15.70 -4.21
CA ILE A 821 -21.81 15.94 -5.55
C ILE A 821 -22.94 16.97 -5.50
N ILE A 822 -23.83 16.89 -4.50
CA ILE A 822 -24.90 17.88 -4.31
C ILE A 822 -24.29 19.27 -4.09
N GLN A 823 -23.25 19.41 -3.27
CA GLN A 823 -22.55 20.68 -3.08
C GLN A 823 -21.94 21.21 -4.38
N ILE A 824 -21.35 20.36 -5.23
CA ILE A 824 -20.80 20.76 -6.53
C ILE A 824 -21.89 21.32 -7.45
N PHE A 825 -23.06 20.67 -7.52
CA PHE A 825 -24.20 21.20 -8.27
C PHE A 825 -24.70 22.54 -7.71
N LEU A 826 -24.80 22.67 -6.38
CA LEU A 826 -25.25 23.92 -5.74
C LEU A 826 -24.25 25.07 -5.93
N ALA A 827 -22.95 24.77 -6.07
CA ALA A 827 -21.94 25.75 -6.44
C ALA A 827 -21.97 26.11 -7.95
N TYR A 828 -22.35 25.15 -8.80
CA TYR A 828 -22.39 25.32 -10.26
C TYR A 828 -23.64 26.04 -10.77
N LEU A 829 -24.80 25.84 -10.14
CA LEU A 829 -26.07 26.43 -10.59
C LEU A 829 -26.10 27.97 -10.57
N PRO A 830 -25.58 28.69 -9.55
CA PRO A 830 -25.60 30.15 -9.51
C PRO A 830 -24.80 30.83 -10.63
N SER A 831 -23.78 30.15 -11.18
CA SER A 831 -22.94 30.70 -12.25
C SER A 831 -23.53 30.53 -13.65
N ARG A 832 -24.62 29.76 -13.80
CA ARG A 832 -25.29 29.49 -15.08
C ARG A 832 -26.70 30.11 -15.09
N VAL A 833 -26.90 31.14 -15.92
CA VAL A 833 -28.18 31.86 -16.03
C VAL A 833 -28.96 31.40 -17.28
N GLY A 834 -30.29 31.30 -17.16
CA GLY A 834 -31.15 31.05 -18.32
C GLY A 834 -31.19 29.57 -18.73
N ARG A 835 -30.94 29.27 -20.00
CA ARG A 835 -31.10 27.91 -20.56
C ARG A 835 -30.11 26.89 -19.97
N ASP A 836 -28.87 27.30 -19.73
CA ASP A 836 -27.85 26.40 -19.21
C ASP A 836 -28.09 26.02 -17.74
N GLY A 837 -28.64 26.95 -16.95
CA GLY A 837 -29.09 26.66 -15.58
C GLY A 837 -30.24 25.64 -15.55
N LEU A 838 -31.13 25.66 -16.55
CA LEU A 838 -32.20 24.66 -16.67
C LEU A 838 -31.66 23.29 -17.04
N ILE A 839 -30.71 23.24 -17.98
CA ILE A 839 -30.05 22.00 -18.37
C ILE A 839 -29.34 21.36 -17.16
N ALA A 840 -28.63 22.17 -16.37
CA ALA A 840 -27.95 21.72 -15.15
C ALA A 840 -28.93 21.24 -14.06
N ALA A 841 -30.04 21.97 -13.84
CA ALA A 841 -31.08 21.58 -12.89
C ALA A 841 -31.77 20.26 -13.30
N SER A 842 -32.10 20.10 -14.58
CA SER A 842 -32.64 18.84 -15.11
C SER A 842 -31.63 17.69 -15.00
N ALA A 843 -30.33 17.95 -15.17
CA ALA A 843 -29.29 16.93 -14.98
C ALA A 843 -29.18 16.49 -13.51
N LEU A 844 -29.26 17.42 -12.55
CA LEU A 844 -29.31 17.12 -11.12
C LEU A 844 -30.54 16.27 -10.76
N GLN A 845 -31.70 16.64 -11.28
CA GLN A 845 -32.94 15.88 -11.08
C GLN A 845 -32.80 14.44 -11.59
N LEU A 846 -32.32 14.26 -12.83
CA LEU A 846 -32.15 12.93 -13.42
C LEU A 846 -31.12 12.08 -12.64
N PHE A 847 -30.02 12.69 -12.18
CA PHE A 847 -29.01 12.06 -11.33
C PHE A 847 -29.59 11.56 -10.02
N LEU A 848 -30.33 12.41 -9.30
CA LEU A 848 -30.96 12.04 -8.03
C LEU A 848 -32.02 10.95 -8.23
N GLU A 849 -32.85 11.04 -9.28
CA GLU A 849 -33.83 10.00 -9.63
C GLU A 849 -33.14 8.65 -9.88
N THR A 850 -32.07 8.64 -10.69
CA THR A 850 -31.31 7.42 -11.05
C THR A 850 -30.58 6.82 -9.85
N TYR A 851 -29.92 7.67 -9.05
CA TYR A 851 -29.18 7.23 -7.86
C TYR A 851 -30.10 6.64 -6.79
N LEU A 852 -31.18 7.35 -6.44
CA LEU A 852 -32.12 6.90 -5.43
C LEU A 852 -32.84 5.61 -5.86
N GLN A 853 -33.16 5.48 -7.15
CA GLN A 853 -33.74 4.24 -7.67
C GLN A 853 -32.80 3.05 -7.48
N ASN A 854 -31.51 3.22 -7.74
CA ASN A 854 -30.52 2.16 -7.51
C ASN A 854 -30.30 1.90 -6.01
N PHE A 855 -30.29 2.95 -5.19
CA PHE A 855 -30.09 2.85 -3.74
C PHE A 855 -31.20 2.01 -3.09
N TYR A 856 -32.48 2.34 -3.33
CA TYR A 856 -33.61 1.63 -2.72
C TYR A 856 -33.92 0.25 -3.34
N ASN A 857 -33.28 -0.10 -4.47
CA ASN A 857 -33.33 -1.45 -5.01
C ASN A 857 -32.30 -2.39 -4.33
N LYS A 858 -31.30 -1.86 -3.63
CA LYS A 858 -30.36 -2.61 -2.80
C LYS A 858 -30.92 -2.55 -1.36
N ASP A 859 -31.07 -3.67 -0.66
CA ASP A 859 -31.74 -3.79 0.65
C ASP A 859 -31.00 -3.07 1.84
N ASP A 860 -30.31 -1.96 1.59
CA ASP A 860 -29.56 -1.18 2.58
C ASP A 860 -30.44 -0.09 3.24
N ASN A 861 -30.91 -0.36 4.45
CA ASN A 861 -31.77 0.55 5.23
C ASN A 861 -31.03 1.66 6.00
N SER A 862 -29.89 2.14 5.50
CA SER A 862 -29.13 3.22 6.17
C SER A 862 -29.52 4.61 5.62
N GLU A 863 -30.50 5.26 6.25
CA GLU A 863 -30.88 6.62 5.88
C GLU A 863 -29.79 7.63 6.29
N ASN A 864 -29.10 8.21 5.30
CA ASN A 864 -28.09 9.25 5.49
C ASN A 864 -28.68 10.64 5.23
N PHE A 865 -28.15 11.67 5.91
CA PHE A 865 -28.56 13.07 5.76
C PHE A 865 -28.58 13.55 4.29
N ALA A 866 -27.59 13.13 3.50
CA ALA A 866 -27.49 13.50 2.08
C ALA A 866 -28.65 12.97 1.22
N ILE A 867 -29.21 11.80 1.57
CA ILE A 867 -30.37 11.21 0.88
C ILE A 867 -31.61 12.06 1.14
N VAL A 868 -31.82 12.46 2.39
CA VAL A 868 -32.94 13.32 2.80
C VAL A 868 -32.86 14.69 2.10
N GLU A 869 -31.67 15.28 2.02
CA GLU A 869 -31.48 16.54 1.26
C GLU A 869 -31.70 16.34 -0.25
N GLY A 870 -31.25 15.23 -0.83
CA GLY A 870 -31.55 14.87 -2.23
C GLY A 870 -33.06 14.77 -2.50
N LEU A 871 -33.83 14.13 -1.61
CA LEU A 871 -35.28 14.04 -1.71
C LEU A 871 -35.96 15.42 -1.61
N LYS A 872 -35.51 16.30 -0.72
CA LYS A 872 -35.99 17.70 -0.62
C LYS A 872 -35.75 18.47 -1.92
N ILE A 873 -34.58 18.30 -2.53
CA ILE A 873 -34.23 18.93 -3.82
C ILE A 873 -35.18 18.44 -4.92
N LEU A 874 -35.50 17.16 -4.98
CA LEU A 874 -36.45 16.61 -5.94
C LEU A 874 -37.86 17.19 -5.78
N VAL A 875 -38.38 17.30 -4.55
CA VAL A 875 -39.68 17.94 -4.28
C VAL A 875 -39.69 19.37 -4.83
N ARG A 876 -38.66 20.16 -4.53
CA ARG A 876 -38.53 21.54 -5.03
C ARG A 876 -38.43 21.61 -6.55
N SER A 877 -37.71 20.68 -7.16
CA SER A 877 -37.57 20.61 -8.63
C SER A 877 -38.93 20.34 -9.30
N TYR A 878 -39.68 19.35 -8.81
CA TYR A 878 -41.01 19.03 -9.35
C TYR A 878 -42.01 20.17 -9.13
N LEU A 879 -42.01 20.82 -7.96
CA LEU A 879 -42.87 22.00 -7.72
C LEU A 879 -42.51 23.16 -8.66
N ALA A 880 -41.22 23.40 -8.91
CA ALA A 880 -40.76 24.41 -9.85
C ALA A 880 -41.21 24.10 -11.30
N GLU A 881 -41.16 22.83 -11.73
CA GLU A 881 -41.67 22.41 -13.06
C GLU A 881 -43.20 22.54 -13.16
N LEU A 882 -43.93 22.24 -12.09
CA LEU A 882 -45.38 22.41 -12.03
C LEU A 882 -45.79 23.89 -12.12
N ALA A 883 -45.07 24.80 -11.46
CA ALA A 883 -45.33 26.24 -11.47
C ALA A 883 -45.15 26.88 -12.86
N ARG A 884 -44.16 26.42 -13.63
CA ARG A 884 -43.76 27.04 -14.90
C ARG A 884 -44.73 26.79 -16.05
N ASN A 885 -45.40 25.63 -16.06
CA ASN A 885 -46.24 25.20 -17.18
C ASN A 885 -47.71 25.64 -17.09
N ASN A 886 -48.08 26.48 -16.11
CA ASN A 886 -49.37 27.16 -16.08
C ASN A 886 -49.46 28.33 -17.09
N SER A 887 -48.32 28.80 -17.64
CA SER A 887 -48.27 29.75 -18.77
C SER A 887 -47.78 29.05 -20.03
N GLY A 888 -48.62 29.04 -21.07
CA GLY A 888 -48.49 28.15 -22.22
C GLY A 888 -47.19 28.17 -23.04
N LYS A 889 -46.99 27.04 -23.74
CA LYS A 889 -46.14 26.81 -24.93
C LYS A 889 -44.67 27.28 -24.84
N ILE A 890 -43.82 26.52 -24.15
CA ILE A 890 -42.38 26.50 -24.45
C ILE A 890 -41.87 25.05 -24.42
N ASP A 891 -41.43 24.59 -25.60
CA ASP A 891 -40.52 23.48 -25.91
C ASP A 891 -40.86 22.04 -25.47
N GLN A 892 -41.93 21.49 -26.04
CA GLN A 892 -42.20 20.03 -26.11
C GLN A 892 -41.19 19.23 -26.99
N VAL A 893 -40.13 19.87 -27.51
CA VAL A 893 -39.19 19.22 -28.46
C VAL A 893 -38.06 18.47 -27.76
N TYR A 894 -37.72 18.81 -26.51
CA TYR A 894 -36.57 18.19 -25.81
C TYR A 894 -36.93 17.11 -24.78
N ILE A 895 -38.22 16.93 -24.45
CA ILE A 895 -38.67 16.00 -23.39
C ILE A 895 -39.16 14.65 -23.97
N ASN A 896 -39.57 14.62 -25.24
CA ASN A 896 -40.28 13.45 -25.80
C ASN A 896 -39.40 12.22 -26.12
N ASN A 897 -38.07 12.31 -26.02
CA ASN A 897 -37.17 11.18 -26.28
C ASN A 897 -36.80 10.37 -25.03
N GLU A 898 -37.25 10.76 -23.82
CA GLU A 898 -36.95 10.05 -22.55
C GLU A 898 -38.16 9.27 -22.00
N ASN A 899 -39.09 8.84 -22.87
CA ASN A 899 -40.32 8.12 -22.50
C ASN A 899 -40.13 6.67 -22.00
N THR A 900 -38.92 6.27 -21.60
CA THR A 900 -38.60 4.91 -21.15
C THR A 900 -38.01 4.81 -19.74
N MET A 901 -37.94 5.91 -18.98
CA MET A 901 -37.44 5.85 -17.60
C MET A 901 -38.52 5.39 -16.61
N SER A 902 -38.12 4.43 -15.77
CA SER A 902 -38.90 3.97 -14.62
C SER A 902 -39.02 5.10 -13.60
N ILE A 903 -40.24 5.38 -13.13
CA ILE A 903 -40.50 6.46 -12.16
C ILE A 903 -40.10 5.96 -10.76
N LEU A 904 -39.30 6.77 -10.04
CA LEU A 904 -38.91 6.50 -8.65
C LEU A 904 -40.16 6.30 -7.76
N PHE A 905 -40.20 5.18 -7.05
CA PHE A 905 -41.31 4.78 -6.15
C PHE A 905 -42.68 4.54 -6.81
N GLU A 906 -42.77 4.40 -8.13
CA GLU A 906 -44.06 4.21 -8.81
C GLU A 906 -44.84 2.99 -8.28
N GLY A 907 -44.14 1.92 -7.88
CA GLY A 907 -44.77 0.72 -7.30
C GLY A 907 -45.50 0.99 -5.97
N MET A 908 -45.15 2.06 -5.25
CA MET A 908 -45.79 2.45 -3.99
C MET A 908 -46.98 3.39 -4.20
N ARG A 909 -47.23 3.85 -5.43
CA ARG A 909 -48.30 4.82 -5.73
C ARG A 909 -49.68 4.14 -5.61
N PRO A 910 -50.58 4.63 -4.74
CA PRO A 910 -51.91 4.05 -4.56
C PRO A 910 -52.75 4.12 -5.83
N LYS A 911 -53.58 3.10 -6.05
CA LYS A 911 -54.42 2.96 -7.24
C LYS A 911 -55.53 4.00 -7.31
N PHE A 912 -56.00 4.54 -6.19
CA PHE A 912 -57.03 5.59 -6.15
C PHE A 912 -56.57 6.87 -6.87
N LEU A 913 -55.26 7.14 -6.90
CA LEU A 913 -54.67 8.27 -7.62
C LEU A 913 -54.78 8.13 -9.14
N ASN A 914 -55.18 6.98 -9.68
CA ASN A 914 -55.47 6.83 -11.11
C ASN A 914 -56.85 7.37 -11.49
N HIS A 915 -57.68 7.74 -10.51
CA HIS A 915 -59.05 8.14 -10.78
C HIS A 915 -59.13 9.54 -11.41
N ARG A 916 -59.80 9.63 -12.57
CA ARG A 916 -59.90 10.86 -13.37
C ARG A 916 -60.41 12.08 -12.59
N LEU A 917 -61.39 11.89 -11.70
CA LEU A 917 -62.03 12.97 -10.95
C LEU A 917 -61.08 13.75 -10.02
N LEU A 918 -59.90 13.20 -9.71
CA LEU A 918 -58.88 13.90 -8.91
C LEU A 918 -58.14 15.00 -9.68
N TYR A 919 -58.24 15.02 -11.00
CA TYR A 919 -57.51 15.94 -11.89
C TYR A 919 -58.43 16.91 -12.65
N VAL A 920 -59.75 16.74 -12.55
CA VAL A 920 -60.75 17.57 -13.22
C VAL A 920 -61.09 18.79 -12.35
N LYS A 921 -61.04 20.00 -12.93
CA LYS A 921 -61.46 21.24 -12.25
C LYS A 921 -62.97 21.22 -11.95
N ASP A 922 -63.37 21.84 -10.84
CA ASP A 922 -64.75 21.77 -10.32
C ASP A 922 -65.84 22.15 -11.33
N GLU A 923 -65.53 23.03 -12.30
CA GLU A 923 -66.46 23.50 -13.34
C GLU A 923 -66.81 22.44 -14.43
N GLN A 924 -66.10 21.31 -14.49
CA GLN A 924 -66.33 20.25 -15.50
C GLN A 924 -66.84 18.93 -14.93
N LYS A 925 -67.16 18.87 -13.63
CA LYS A 925 -67.56 17.63 -12.94
C LYS A 925 -68.96 17.14 -13.32
N GLU A 926 -69.88 18.01 -13.74
CA GLU A 926 -71.25 17.63 -14.12
C GLU A 926 -71.34 16.84 -15.44
N VAL A 927 -70.36 16.97 -16.34
CA VAL A 927 -70.36 16.26 -17.65
C VAL A 927 -69.71 14.87 -17.54
N ALA A 928 -68.87 14.65 -16.52
CA ALA A 928 -68.12 13.39 -16.37
C ALA A 928 -68.89 12.28 -15.63
N GLY A 929 -69.97 12.62 -14.90
CA GLY A 929 -70.74 11.66 -14.10
C GLY A 929 -71.65 10.70 -14.91
N ASN A 930 -71.93 10.99 -16.18
CA ASN A 930 -72.98 10.30 -16.95
C ASN A 930 -72.48 9.34 -18.04
N ALA A 931 -71.24 8.85 -17.97
CA ALA A 931 -70.69 7.93 -18.97
C ALA A 931 -70.43 6.54 -18.41
N GLU A 932 -71.48 5.87 -17.93
CA GLU A 932 -71.43 4.45 -17.58
C GLU A 932 -71.91 3.59 -18.75
N GLY A 933 -70.94 2.92 -19.39
CA GLY A 933 -71.20 1.96 -20.45
C GLY A 933 -69.98 1.74 -21.35
N ILE A 934 -69.45 0.51 -21.30
CA ILE A 934 -68.49 -0.14 -22.22
C ILE A 934 -66.99 0.04 -21.90
N ASP A 935 -66.39 -1.14 -21.72
CA ASP A 935 -64.99 -1.59 -21.57
C ASP A 935 -64.02 -0.74 -20.74
N VAL A 936 -63.75 -1.21 -19.52
CA VAL A 936 -63.08 -0.48 -18.43
C VAL A 936 -61.56 -0.56 -18.56
N ASP A 937 -60.99 -1.64 -19.08
CA ASP A 937 -59.53 -1.86 -19.07
C ASP A 937 -58.77 -1.07 -20.16
N ASP A 938 -59.33 -0.95 -21.38
CA ASP A 938 -58.67 -0.23 -22.49
C ASP A 938 -58.68 1.30 -22.33
N LYS A 939 -59.71 1.86 -21.68
CA LYS A 939 -59.78 3.29 -21.36
C LYS A 939 -58.89 3.68 -20.19
N ILE A 940 -58.73 2.83 -19.17
CA ILE A 940 -57.83 3.10 -18.03
C ILE A 940 -56.37 3.14 -18.51
N GLN A 941 -55.96 2.30 -19.46
CA GLN A 941 -54.62 2.36 -20.05
C GLN A 941 -54.39 3.60 -20.94
N GLN A 942 -55.40 4.06 -21.69
CA GLN A 942 -55.28 5.28 -22.50
C GLN A 942 -55.31 6.57 -21.68
N LEU A 943 -56.04 6.61 -20.55
CA LEU A 943 -56.09 7.79 -19.66
C LEU A 943 -54.88 7.91 -18.72
N ASN A 944 -54.24 6.81 -18.31
CA ASN A 944 -52.97 6.84 -17.58
C ASN A 944 -51.81 7.49 -18.37
N LYS A 945 -51.95 7.62 -19.71
CA LYS A 945 -51.01 8.37 -20.56
C LYS A 945 -51.22 9.90 -20.54
N ASN A 946 -52.34 10.40 -20.02
CA ASN A 946 -52.68 11.83 -20.07
C ASN A 946 -52.37 12.59 -18.76
N ILE A 947 -52.00 11.91 -17.68
CA ILE A 947 -51.56 12.58 -16.44
C ILE A 947 -50.13 13.08 -16.64
N ARG A 948 -49.87 14.36 -16.35
CA ARG A 948 -48.53 14.94 -16.42
C ARG A 948 -47.52 14.10 -15.63
N LEU A 949 -46.34 13.87 -16.22
CA LEU A 949 -45.31 13.03 -15.62
C LEU A 949 -44.84 13.59 -14.27
N GLU A 950 -44.68 14.92 -14.18
CA GLU A 950 -44.28 15.62 -12.95
C GLU A 950 -45.26 15.37 -11.79
N ILE A 951 -46.57 15.27 -12.09
CA ILE A 951 -47.60 14.97 -11.08
C ILE A 951 -47.42 13.55 -10.54
N ARG A 952 -47.19 12.58 -11.43
CA ARG A 952 -46.97 11.19 -11.02
C ARG A 952 -45.69 11.05 -10.20
N LYS A 953 -44.60 11.70 -10.62
CA LYS A 953 -43.32 11.72 -9.90
C LYS A 953 -43.47 12.28 -8.48
N LEU A 954 -44.14 13.42 -8.32
CA LEU A 954 -44.35 14.03 -7.00
C LEU A 954 -45.30 13.19 -6.13
N GLN A 955 -46.35 12.60 -6.70
CA GLN A 955 -47.26 11.70 -5.98
C GLN A 955 -46.55 10.44 -5.45
N ALA A 956 -45.74 9.79 -6.30
CA ALA A 956 -44.97 8.62 -5.91
C ALA A 956 -43.98 8.97 -4.78
N LEU A 957 -43.34 10.14 -4.87
CA LEU A 957 -42.41 10.62 -3.84
C LEU A 957 -43.12 10.92 -2.51
N LEU A 958 -44.31 11.53 -2.52
CA LEU A 958 -45.09 11.81 -1.31
C LEU A 958 -45.57 10.56 -0.59
N VAL A 959 -45.82 9.46 -1.33
CA VAL A 959 -46.26 8.19 -0.75
C VAL A 959 -45.09 7.30 -0.31
N SER A 960 -43.86 7.64 -0.69
CA SER A 960 -42.68 6.82 -0.43
C SER A 960 -42.39 6.54 1.04
N GLY A 961 -42.86 7.38 1.96
CA GLY A 961 -42.60 7.25 3.40
C GLY A 961 -41.21 7.75 3.86
N HIS A 962 -40.33 8.15 2.94
CA HIS A 962 -38.97 8.61 3.23
C HIS A 962 -38.81 10.14 3.29
N LEU A 963 -39.90 10.90 3.10
CA LEU A 963 -39.88 12.36 3.12
C LEU A 963 -40.05 12.92 4.53
N PRO A 964 -39.31 13.97 4.90
CA PRO A 964 -39.49 14.65 6.18
C PRO A 964 -40.71 15.58 6.14
N LEU A 965 -41.25 15.91 7.33
CA LEU A 965 -42.49 16.69 7.49
C LEU A 965 -42.44 18.08 6.83
N GLU A 966 -41.26 18.70 6.70
CA GLU A 966 -41.15 20.03 6.08
C GLU A 966 -41.54 20.01 4.59
N CYS A 967 -41.29 18.90 3.89
CA CYS A 967 -41.66 18.76 2.47
C CYS A 967 -43.18 18.81 2.27
N PHE A 968 -43.95 18.20 3.18
CA PHE A 968 -45.41 18.22 3.12
C PHE A 968 -45.96 19.64 3.33
N HIS A 969 -45.36 20.41 4.25
CA HIS A 969 -45.70 21.81 4.46
C HIS A 969 -45.33 22.70 3.26
N GLU A 970 -44.20 22.43 2.60
CA GLU A 970 -43.77 23.14 1.40
C GLU A 970 -44.76 22.90 0.23
N VAL A 971 -45.20 21.66 0.05
CA VAL A 971 -46.24 21.30 -0.93
C VAL A 971 -47.58 21.95 -0.57
N GLU A 972 -48.01 21.91 0.68
CA GLU A 972 -49.27 22.53 1.14
C GLU A 972 -49.26 24.06 0.91
N HIS A 973 -48.15 24.73 1.25
CA HIS A 973 -47.97 26.16 0.98
C HIS A 973 -48.02 26.48 -0.52
N PHE A 974 -47.42 25.63 -1.35
CA PHE A 974 -47.46 25.78 -2.79
C PHE A 974 -48.87 25.61 -3.37
N LEU A 975 -49.65 24.63 -2.89
CA LEU A 975 -51.03 24.41 -3.30
C LEU A 975 -51.97 25.55 -2.88
N ASN A 976 -51.67 26.24 -1.78
CA ASN A 976 -52.42 27.42 -1.33
C ASN A 976 -52.14 28.66 -2.19
N THR A 977 -51.01 28.69 -2.91
CA THR A 977 -50.56 29.84 -3.70
C THR A 977 -50.77 29.66 -5.20
N HIS A 978 -50.82 28.42 -5.70
CA HIS A 978 -50.92 28.11 -7.12
C HIS A 978 -52.08 27.14 -7.40
N ASP A 979 -52.93 27.46 -8.39
CA ASP A 979 -53.96 26.55 -8.88
C ASP A 979 -53.37 25.60 -9.94
N ILE A 980 -53.27 24.31 -9.61
CA ILE A 980 -52.58 23.30 -10.42
C ILE A 980 -53.47 22.07 -10.58
N GLU A 981 -53.37 21.44 -11.75
CA GLU A 981 -54.00 20.16 -12.03
C GLU A 981 -53.60 19.08 -11.00
N GLY A 982 -54.58 18.35 -10.46
CA GLY A 982 -54.33 17.35 -9.43
C GLY A 982 -54.13 17.93 -8.02
N SER A 983 -54.44 19.21 -7.77
CA SER A 983 -54.36 19.82 -6.43
C SER A 983 -55.11 19.02 -5.36
N LEU A 984 -56.30 18.48 -5.69
CA LEU A 984 -57.06 17.61 -4.81
C LEU A 984 -56.28 16.35 -4.43
N SER A 985 -55.59 15.73 -5.40
CA SER A 985 -54.78 14.53 -5.15
C SER A 985 -53.63 14.79 -4.18
N PHE A 986 -52.94 15.93 -4.29
CA PHE A 986 -51.86 16.30 -3.37
C PHE A 986 -52.39 16.66 -1.98
N ARG A 987 -53.52 17.38 -1.90
CA ARG A 987 -54.15 17.71 -0.61
C ARG A 987 -54.56 16.46 0.15
N VAL A 988 -55.10 15.45 -0.52
CA VAL A 988 -55.43 14.13 0.07
C VAL A 988 -54.17 13.40 0.54
N LEU A 989 -53.05 13.52 -0.17
CA LEU A 989 -51.78 12.89 0.24
C LEU A 989 -51.11 13.61 1.41
N CYS A 990 -51.37 14.90 1.61
CA CYS A 990 -50.79 15.70 2.70
C CYS A 990 -51.64 15.70 4.00
N THR A 991 -52.81 15.06 4.03
CA THR A 991 -53.65 14.99 5.25
C THR A 991 -53.00 14.14 6.34
N LYS A 992 -53.18 14.51 7.61
CA LYS A 992 -52.54 13.83 8.76
C LYS A 992 -53.27 12.56 9.18
N THR A 993 -54.58 12.49 8.97
CA THR A 993 -55.41 11.32 9.32
C THR A 993 -56.18 10.81 8.09
N THR A 994 -56.45 9.51 8.07
CA THR A 994 -57.27 8.87 7.03
C THR A 994 -58.71 9.39 7.03
N GLU A 995 -59.21 9.83 8.19
CA GLU A 995 -60.53 10.44 8.36
C GLU A 995 -60.64 11.79 7.64
N GLU A 996 -59.65 12.67 7.80
CA GLU A 996 -59.59 13.96 7.08
C GLU A 996 -59.55 13.76 5.56
N GLY A 997 -58.79 12.76 5.09
CA GLY A 997 -58.73 12.38 3.67
C GLY A 997 -60.08 11.91 3.14
N ILE A 998 -60.84 11.14 3.92
CA ILE A 998 -62.18 10.67 3.57
C ILE A 998 -63.19 11.80 3.56
N GLU A 999 -63.16 12.72 4.52
CA GLU A 999 -64.04 13.90 4.50
C GLU A 999 -63.76 14.79 3.28
N LEU A 1000 -62.49 14.96 2.93
CA LEU A 1000 -62.07 15.79 1.80
C LEU A 1000 -62.45 15.16 0.45
N LEU A 1001 -62.30 13.83 0.31
CA LEU A 1001 -62.77 13.07 -0.85
C LEU A 1001 -64.30 13.00 -0.92
N ALA A 1002 -64.99 12.79 0.20
CA ALA A 1002 -66.45 12.76 0.25
C ALA A 1002 -67.07 14.08 -0.20
N LYS A 1003 -66.42 15.21 0.10
CA LYS A 1003 -66.87 16.54 -0.30
C LYS A 1003 -66.71 16.85 -1.79
N HIS A 1004 -65.66 16.32 -2.45
CA HIS A 1004 -65.29 16.73 -3.82
C HIS A 1004 -65.39 15.63 -4.88
N CYS A 1005 -65.28 14.35 -4.51
CA CYS A 1005 -65.34 13.18 -5.38
C CYS A 1005 -65.64 11.88 -4.61
N PRO A 1006 -66.89 11.67 -4.14
CA PRO A 1006 -67.27 10.51 -3.34
C PRO A 1006 -67.02 9.16 -4.03
N GLN A 1007 -67.03 9.10 -5.36
CA GLN A 1007 -66.81 7.87 -6.14
C GLN A 1007 -65.42 7.23 -5.90
N VAL A 1008 -64.43 8.02 -5.45
CA VAL A 1008 -63.06 7.54 -5.20
C VAL A 1008 -62.90 6.90 -3.82
N LEU A 1009 -63.86 7.10 -2.92
CA LEU A 1009 -63.78 6.69 -1.51
C LEU A 1009 -63.54 5.19 -1.33
N LEU A 1010 -64.20 4.34 -2.12
CA LEU A 1010 -64.01 2.90 -2.03
C LEU A 1010 -62.60 2.50 -2.45
N GLN A 1011 -62.06 3.05 -3.54
CA GLN A 1011 -60.70 2.73 -3.96
C GLN A 1011 -59.65 3.27 -2.99
N PHE A 1012 -59.88 4.45 -2.40
CA PHE A 1012 -59.04 4.99 -1.32
C PHE A 1012 -59.04 4.09 -0.08
N ALA A 1013 -60.22 3.62 0.34
CA ALA A 1013 -60.37 2.67 1.45
C ALA A 1013 -59.66 1.34 1.17
N LYS A 1014 -59.75 0.80 -0.05
CA LYS A 1014 -59.02 -0.40 -0.48
C LYS A 1014 -57.51 -0.26 -0.38
N ASP A 1015 -56.98 0.91 -0.71
CA ASP A 1015 -55.53 1.15 -0.72
C ASP A 1015 -54.95 1.48 0.67
N LYS A 1016 -55.77 2.00 1.61
CA LYS A 1016 -55.31 2.49 2.93
C LYS A 1016 -55.73 1.62 4.12
N TYR A 1017 -56.86 0.93 4.06
CA TYR A 1017 -57.37 0.17 5.20
C TYR A 1017 -56.91 -1.28 5.19
N THR A 1018 -56.40 -1.72 6.34
CA THR A 1018 -55.88 -3.07 6.54
C THR A 1018 -56.58 -3.80 7.69
N SER A 1019 -57.34 -3.09 8.54
CA SER A 1019 -57.98 -3.67 9.73
C SER A 1019 -59.52 -3.68 9.68
N GLU A 1020 -60.12 -4.64 10.38
CA GLU A 1020 -61.58 -4.78 10.53
C GLU A 1020 -62.21 -3.54 11.18
N THR A 1021 -61.49 -2.88 12.08
CA THR A 1021 -61.95 -1.66 12.77
C THR A 1021 -62.06 -0.45 11.85
N GLU A 1022 -61.12 -0.28 10.92
CA GLU A 1022 -61.14 0.81 9.95
C GLU A 1022 -62.30 0.67 8.96
N TRP A 1023 -62.53 -0.56 8.48
CA TRP A 1023 -63.69 -0.86 7.61
C TRP A 1023 -65.02 -0.63 8.32
N LYS A 1024 -65.10 -0.88 9.63
CA LYS A 1024 -66.30 -0.58 10.43
C LYS A 1024 -66.56 0.93 10.51
N LEU A 1025 -65.52 1.72 10.81
CA LEU A 1025 -65.62 3.18 10.84
C LEU A 1025 -66.01 3.75 9.46
N PHE A 1026 -65.52 3.14 8.38
CA PHE A 1026 -65.86 3.53 7.01
C PHE A 1026 -67.33 3.24 6.67
N VAL A 1027 -67.83 2.06 7.04
CA VAL A 1027 -69.25 1.70 6.85
C VAL A 1027 -70.15 2.62 7.68
N ASP A 1028 -69.80 2.88 8.95
CA ASP A 1028 -70.52 3.82 9.80
C ASP A 1028 -70.51 5.25 9.19
N PHE A 1029 -69.39 5.66 8.59
CA PHE A 1029 -69.28 6.93 7.87
C PHE A 1029 -70.20 7.00 6.63
N LEU A 1030 -70.24 5.96 5.80
CA LEU A 1030 -71.12 5.89 4.63
C LEU A 1030 -72.60 5.94 5.04
N VAL A 1031 -72.99 5.17 6.07
CA VAL A 1031 -74.35 5.14 6.61
C VAL A 1031 -74.74 6.51 7.19
N LYS A 1032 -73.83 7.17 7.90
CA LYS A 1032 -74.02 8.54 8.38
C LYS A 1032 -74.23 9.52 7.22
N LYS A 1033 -73.46 9.42 6.14
CA LYS A 1033 -73.65 10.27 4.95
C LYS A 1033 -74.97 9.98 4.22
N MET A 1034 -75.40 8.73 4.14
CA MET A 1034 -76.72 8.37 3.58
C MET A 1034 -77.87 8.97 4.39
N THR A 1035 -77.77 8.98 5.72
CA THR A 1035 -78.79 9.60 6.58
C THR A 1035 -78.78 11.14 6.48
N GLU A 1036 -77.62 11.77 6.34
CA GLU A 1036 -77.47 13.21 6.09
C GLU A 1036 -78.07 13.66 4.74
N TYR A 1037 -78.02 12.82 3.70
CA TYR A 1037 -78.49 13.15 2.34
C TYR A 1037 -79.82 12.49 1.92
N GLN A 1038 -80.65 12.02 2.86
CA GLN A 1038 -81.96 11.40 2.55
C GLN A 1038 -82.89 12.25 1.65
N SER A 1039 -82.71 13.57 1.61
CA SER A 1039 -83.49 14.49 0.77
C SER A 1039 -82.90 14.74 -0.63
N ASN A 1040 -81.65 14.37 -0.89
CA ASN A 1040 -80.97 14.55 -2.18
C ASN A 1040 -80.77 13.21 -2.89
N GLN A 1041 -81.63 12.91 -3.87
CA GLN A 1041 -81.66 11.61 -4.56
C GLN A 1041 -80.36 11.24 -5.26
N GLU A 1042 -79.64 12.20 -5.85
CA GLU A 1042 -78.39 11.93 -6.58
C GLU A 1042 -77.23 11.58 -5.65
N SER A 1043 -77.05 12.34 -4.56
CA SER A 1043 -76.01 12.05 -3.57
C SER A 1043 -76.30 10.77 -2.79
N TYR A 1044 -77.59 10.51 -2.48
CA TYR A 1044 -77.99 9.28 -1.81
C TYR A 1044 -77.67 8.04 -2.67
N ALA A 1045 -77.94 8.09 -3.98
CA ALA A 1045 -77.66 6.98 -4.90
C ALA A 1045 -76.17 6.62 -4.96
N ILE A 1046 -75.29 7.62 -4.98
CA ILE A 1046 -73.82 7.41 -4.99
C ILE A 1046 -73.36 6.69 -3.71
N TYR A 1047 -73.84 7.11 -2.53
CA TYR A 1047 -73.45 6.47 -1.26
C TYR A 1047 -74.09 5.09 -1.06
N ASP A 1048 -75.31 4.87 -1.59
CA ASP A 1048 -75.97 3.56 -1.61
C ASP A 1048 -75.18 2.54 -2.46
N GLU A 1049 -74.73 2.97 -3.64
CA GLU A 1049 -73.89 2.17 -4.53
C GLU A 1049 -72.51 1.91 -3.92
N LEU A 1050 -71.88 2.93 -3.32
CA LEU A 1050 -70.61 2.75 -2.61
C LEU A 1050 -70.74 1.79 -1.43
N LEU A 1051 -71.83 1.84 -0.67
CA LEU A 1051 -72.06 0.91 0.45
C LEU A 1051 -72.25 -0.53 -0.07
N LYS A 1052 -72.99 -0.70 -1.17
CA LYS A 1052 -73.16 -1.99 -1.84
C LYS A 1052 -71.83 -2.55 -2.33
N ASP A 1053 -71.02 -1.76 -3.02
CA ASP A 1053 -69.72 -2.19 -3.53
C ASP A 1053 -68.70 -2.43 -2.42
N SER A 1054 -68.77 -1.64 -1.34
CA SER A 1054 -67.98 -1.87 -0.13
C SER A 1054 -68.32 -3.21 0.52
N ALA A 1055 -69.62 -3.52 0.64
CA ALA A 1055 -70.08 -4.79 1.20
C ALA A 1055 -69.63 -6.00 0.36
N ILE A 1056 -69.73 -5.89 -0.98
CA ILE A 1056 -69.24 -6.92 -1.91
C ILE A 1056 -67.74 -7.13 -1.74
N TYR A 1057 -66.95 -6.05 -1.71
CA TYR A 1057 -65.49 -6.13 -1.56
C TYR A 1057 -65.07 -6.74 -0.22
N ILE A 1058 -65.70 -6.31 0.88
CA ILE A 1058 -65.44 -6.87 2.22
C ILE A 1058 -65.77 -8.36 2.23
N ALA A 1059 -66.88 -8.78 1.61
CA ALA A 1059 -67.26 -10.18 1.53
C ALA A 1059 -66.26 -11.02 0.72
N GLN A 1060 -65.73 -10.48 -0.38
CA GLN A 1060 -64.68 -11.09 -1.20
C GLN A 1060 -63.35 -11.22 -0.46
N THR A 1061 -62.97 -10.21 0.34
CA THR A 1061 -61.63 -10.14 0.95
C THR A 1061 -61.57 -10.79 2.35
N TRP A 1062 -62.61 -10.64 3.16
CA TRP A 1062 -62.65 -11.05 4.58
C TRP A 1062 -63.67 -12.15 4.90
N SER A 1063 -64.31 -12.73 3.87
CA SER A 1063 -65.42 -13.69 3.93
C SER A 1063 -66.75 -13.10 4.44
N MET A 1064 -67.85 -13.82 4.18
CA MET A 1064 -69.19 -13.45 4.69
C MET A 1064 -69.23 -13.28 6.22
N ARG A 1065 -68.42 -14.04 6.98
CA ARG A 1065 -68.33 -13.89 8.44
C ARG A 1065 -67.66 -12.58 8.85
N GLY A 1066 -66.71 -12.08 8.06
CA GLY A 1066 -66.07 -10.78 8.26
C GLY A 1066 -67.04 -9.63 7.98
N LEU A 1067 -67.83 -9.73 6.89
CA LEU A 1067 -68.87 -8.75 6.56
C LEU A 1067 -69.87 -8.58 7.72
N HIS A 1068 -70.33 -9.69 8.31
CA HIS A 1068 -71.27 -9.65 9.44
C HIS A 1068 -70.73 -8.99 10.71
N ARG A 1069 -69.41 -8.93 10.90
CA ARG A 1069 -68.80 -8.27 12.07
C ARG A 1069 -68.56 -6.78 11.85
N ILE A 1070 -68.35 -6.39 10.60
CA ILE A 1070 -68.11 -5.00 10.18
C ILE A 1070 -69.43 -4.22 10.09
N LEU A 1071 -70.52 -4.85 9.65
CA LEU A 1071 -71.83 -4.19 9.57
C LEU A 1071 -72.41 -3.86 10.96
N PRO A 1072 -73.14 -2.74 11.12
CA PRO A 1072 -73.79 -2.40 12.39
C PRO A 1072 -74.88 -3.42 12.77
N ASN A 1073 -74.89 -3.86 14.03
CA ASN A 1073 -75.90 -4.80 14.54
C ASN A 1073 -77.31 -4.17 14.68
N GLU A 1074 -77.39 -2.83 14.77
CA GLU A 1074 -78.63 -2.09 14.87
C GLU A 1074 -79.15 -1.78 13.44
N GLY A 1075 -80.18 -2.51 12.99
CA GLY A 1075 -80.78 -2.30 11.65
C GLY A 1075 -80.63 -3.45 10.66
N LEU A 1076 -80.56 -4.70 11.13
CA LEU A 1076 -80.52 -5.94 10.32
C LEU A 1076 -81.48 -6.00 9.10
N PRO A 1077 -82.73 -5.48 9.13
CA PRO A 1077 -83.60 -5.56 7.96
C PRO A 1077 -83.13 -4.68 6.79
N THR A 1078 -82.52 -3.54 7.09
CA THR A 1078 -82.08 -2.54 6.10
C THR A 1078 -80.80 -3.00 5.38
N PHE A 1079 -79.93 -3.74 6.10
CA PHE A 1079 -78.66 -4.23 5.54
C PHE A 1079 -78.75 -5.62 4.90
N GLN A 1080 -79.88 -6.33 5.06
CA GLN A 1080 -80.10 -7.67 4.50
C GLN A 1080 -79.94 -7.68 2.97
N GLN A 1081 -80.37 -6.61 2.29
CA GLN A 1081 -80.23 -6.48 0.84
C GLN A 1081 -78.76 -6.52 0.38
N TYR A 1082 -77.84 -5.86 1.10
CA TYR A 1082 -76.42 -5.89 0.74
C TYR A 1082 -75.76 -7.22 1.06
N ILE A 1083 -76.20 -7.90 2.13
CA ILE A 1083 -75.73 -9.25 2.51
C ILE A 1083 -76.15 -10.27 1.45
N ASP A 1084 -77.41 -10.22 1.00
CA ASP A 1084 -77.95 -11.13 -0.01
C ASP A 1084 -77.25 -10.92 -1.37
N ILE A 1085 -77.06 -9.67 -1.77
CA ILE A 1085 -76.32 -9.32 -3.01
C ILE A 1085 -74.87 -9.79 -2.92
N SER A 1086 -74.19 -9.55 -1.80
CA SER A 1086 -72.78 -9.98 -1.62
C SER A 1086 -72.65 -11.50 -1.63
N SER A 1087 -73.60 -12.22 -1.04
CA SER A 1087 -73.68 -13.69 -1.07
C SER A 1087 -73.88 -14.22 -2.49
N GLN A 1088 -74.76 -13.59 -3.28
CA GLN A 1088 -74.97 -13.96 -4.68
C GLN A 1088 -73.73 -13.70 -5.55
N VAL A 1089 -73.03 -12.58 -5.35
CA VAL A 1089 -71.79 -12.26 -6.07
C VAL A 1089 -70.68 -13.23 -5.70
N LEU A 1090 -70.50 -13.56 -4.41
CA LEU A 1090 -69.52 -14.56 -3.97
C LEU A 1090 -69.81 -15.96 -4.54
N HIS A 1091 -71.09 -16.35 -4.60
CA HIS A 1091 -71.49 -17.61 -5.21
C HIS A 1091 -71.18 -17.61 -6.72
N ALA A 1092 -71.41 -16.49 -7.41
CA ALA A 1092 -71.05 -16.33 -8.81
C ALA A 1092 -69.52 -16.39 -9.05
N ASP A 1093 -68.72 -15.74 -8.19
CA ASP A 1093 -67.25 -15.78 -8.26
C ASP A 1093 -66.69 -17.17 -7.95
N TYR A 1094 -67.30 -17.90 -7.01
CA TYR A 1094 -66.97 -19.29 -6.74
C TYR A 1094 -67.24 -20.18 -7.95
N ILE A 1095 -68.40 -20.02 -8.60
CA ILE A 1095 -68.72 -20.73 -9.85
C ILE A 1095 -67.73 -20.35 -10.95
N LYS A 1096 -67.43 -19.06 -11.13
CA LYS A 1096 -66.46 -18.57 -12.12
C LYS A 1096 -65.07 -19.16 -11.87
N SER A 1097 -64.60 -19.20 -10.63
CA SER A 1097 -63.31 -19.79 -10.27
C SER A 1097 -63.30 -21.30 -10.46
N MET A 1098 -64.41 -21.99 -10.18
CA MET A 1098 -64.54 -23.41 -10.52
C MET A 1098 -64.53 -23.64 -12.04
N ILE A 1099 -65.21 -22.81 -12.83
CA ILE A 1099 -65.20 -22.90 -14.31
C ILE A 1099 -63.81 -22.63 -14.86
N VAL A 1100 -63.11 -21.62 -14.35
CA VAL A 1100 -61.73 -21.31 -14.77
C VAL A 1100 -60.76 -22.42 -14.34
N GLY A 1101 -60.86 -22.92 -13.11
CA GLY A 1101 -60.02 -24.01 -12.61
C GLY A 1101 -60.27 -25.34 -13.32
N THR A 1102 -61.55 -25.67 -13.61
CA THR A 1102 -61.90 -26.84 -14.42
C THR A 1102 -61.52 -26.66 -15.88
N GLY A 1103 -61.61 -25.44 -16.43
CA GLY A 1103 -61.13 -25.09 -17.77
C GLY A 1103 -59.61 -25.20 -17.91
N GLN A 1104 -58.85 -24.73 -16.92
CA GLN A 1104 -57.40 -24.91 -16.84
C GLN A 1104 -57.03 -26.40 -16.68
N HIS A 1105 -57.76 -27.16 -15.85
CA HIS A 1105 -57.57 -28.61 -15.74
C HIS A 1105 -57.92 -29.37 -17.03
N LEU A 1106 -58.97 -28.96 -17.75
CA LEU A 1106 -59.32 -29.50 -19.07
C LEU A 1106 -58.25 -29.15 -20.11
N LEU A 1107 -57.76 -27.91 -20.14
CA LEU A 1107 -56.66 -27.49 -21.02
C LEU A 1107 -55.36 -28.26 -20.73
N CYS A 1108 -55.05 -28.55 -19.47
CA CYS A 1108 -53.92 -29.40 -19.09
C CYS A 1108 -54.10 -30.88 -19.48
N ASN A 1109 -55.34 -31.39 -19.51
CA ASN A 1109 -55.65 -32.77 -19.85
C ASN A 1109 -55.93 -33.03 -21.34
N ILE A 1110 -56.14 -31.98 -22.16
CA ILE A 1110 -56.47 -32.09 -23.60
C ILE A 1110 -55.22 -32.15 -24.50
N ASN A 1111 -54.00 -32.08 -23.95
CA ASN A 1111 -52.79 -32.38 -24.73
C ASN A 1111 -52.52 -33.90 -24.79
N PHE A 1112 -53.24 -34.57 -25.70
CA PHE A 1112 -52.75 -35.70 -26.50
C PHE A 1112 -53.00 -35.41 -27.97
#